data_AF-A0A0G4LLM7-F1
#
_entry.id   AF-A0A0G4LLM7-F1
#
_cell.length_a   1.000
_cell.length_b   1.000
_cell.length_c   1.000
_cell.angle_alpha   90.00
_cell.angle_beta   90.00
_cell.angle_gamma   90.00
#
_symmetry.space_group_name_H-M   'P 1'
#
loop_
_entity.id
_entity.type
_entity.pdbx_description
1 polymer ?
#
loop_
_entity_poly.entity_id
_entity_poly.type
_entity_poly.pdbx_seq_one_letter_code
_entity_poly.pdbx_strand_id
1 'polypeptide(L)'
;MAPKAGNQEYGTRPDPAFTNEDGRRLGFRYDAEILYIEPWGEHALRVRATCLAKLQDRDWALTEKPTESPDPLINIQSSSASITNGRIKAHISRRGKIVISNIETGKILLEEYARHRLDVLDPKCSSLRIQPREWKPRLGSPDYHLTMRFESQDPEERIYGMGQYQQPFLNLKGADLELAQRNSQATVPFALSSLGYGFLWNNPGVGRAVFGSLTTTFEAYSTDTLDYWVVAGETPSEIVRSYTQVTGRVPMMPEYGLGFWQCKLRYQTQDELLGVAREYKKRNLPIDLIVADYFHWPNQGDWKFDPTFWPDPDAMVKELKDMGIELMVSVWPTVEKTSENYDECLRRGFLIRQDRGVRMSMEAHHGPIHFDATNPEARKFVWDTVKKNYYDKGIKVFWLDEAEPEYSVYDFDIYRYHLGPNLSVGNFFPSEFARGFYEGLKESGESQIVNLLRCAWAGSQKYGALVWSGDIASSWGSLRNQLAAGLNMGIAGFSWFTTDIGGFHGGDPDDPEFRELFVRWFQWGTFCPVMRLHGDREPKQPRLGTTGGSHCLSGGPNEVWSYGEDVYAICEKYLRLRESMREYTRELHRAAHENGDPLMRPLFYDFPNEDKCWRVGDQYMYGPKYLVAPVLQAKQQTREVYFPGEGVRWKDAEGLEYEGGQTATVKTPLDTMPVTRTMSDETNRVAESDSTNTQGQGQSRSRGRIADSVQARAQEVLKEDYDHASTLLGDAAKSRAYLYPLKGILYFATHRSLWKPLLSRIGPYALLSVSVVTGMFVFTYVPQFAVLVLFNGPLAVFTTVLLVLNESSTIINMISRTYLLQDAILDTFDGTLVARGSDNIVREGRQLQPGSDPMQKLGKVLKSPFERFSPKALIRYIMYLPLNFIPVVGTVLFVLIQARGRGQIVHGRYFQLKQWSESQRREWLKKHTGPYTAFGLVATALELIPFASMFFTFTNSVGAALWAADIESKGTSMTDSTAPTLRETAKKAE
;
A
#
# COMPACT_ATOMS: atom_id res chain seq x y z
N MET A 1 -8.90 -9.98 -66.31
CA MET A 1 -8.54 -11.04 -65.34
C MET A 1 -7.71 -10.41 -64.24
N ALA A 2 -8.33 -10.08 -63.11
CA ALA A 2 -7.63 -9.76 -61.87
C ALA A 2 -7.74 -11.00 -60.96
N PRO A 3 -6.67 -11.44 -60.27
CA PRO A 3 -6.73 -12.68 -59.50
C PRO A 3 -7.67 -12.48 -58.30
N LYS A 4 -8.63 -13.40 -58.15
CA LYS A 4 -9.36 -13.57 -56.89
C LYS A 4 -8.34 -13.82 -55.79
N ALA A 5 -8.24 -12.92 -54.82
CA ALA A 5 -7.59 -13.20 -53.55
C ALA A 5 -8.32 -14.41 -52.94
N GLY A 6 -7.63 -15.54 -52.87
CA GLY A 6 -8.17 -16.75 -52.29
C GLY A 6 -8.57 -16.49 -50.84
N ASN A 7 -9.85 -16.74 -50.53
CA ASN A 7 -10.22 -17.15 -49.19
C ASN A 7 -9.34 -18.36 -48.87
N GLN A 8 -8.32 -18.19 -48.03
CA GLN A 8 -7.82 -19.32 -47.26
C GLN A 8 -9.02 -19.82 -46.46
N GLU A 9 -9.59 -20.93 -46.92
CA GLU A 9 -10.49 -21.75 -46.12
C GLU A 9 -9.74 -22.10 -44.83
N TYR A 10 -10.00 -21.35 -43.76
CA TYR A 10 -9.77 -21.85 -42.42
C TYR A 10 -10.65 -23.10 -42.30
N GLY A 11 -10.04 -24.28 -42.42
CA GLY A 11 -10.73 -25.55 -42.22
C GLY A 11 -11.62 -25.45 -40.98
N THR A 12 -12.87 -25.89 -41.08
CA THR A 12 -13.86 -25.80 -40.02
C THR A 12 -13.31 -26.47 -38.77
N ARG A 13 -12.90 -25.67 -37.78
CA ARG A 13 -12.47 -26.19 -36.48
C ARG A 13 -13.63 -27.01 -35.89
N PRO A 14 -13.37 -28.19 -35.32
CA PRO A 14 -14.43 -29.00 -34.71
C PRO A 14 -15.16 -28.20 -33.62
N ASP A 15 -16.42 -28.57 -33.41
CA ASP A 15 -17.24 -27.96 -32.36
C ASP A 15 -16.80 -28.45 -30.98
N PRO A 16 -16.87 -27.58 -29.95
CA PRO A 16 -16.59 -27.99 -28.59
C PRO A 16 -17.65 -28.98 -28.08
N ALA A 17 -17.31 -29.71 -27.02
CA ALA A 17 -18.28 -30.50 -26.30
C ALA A 17 -18.81 -29.72 -25.09
N PHE A 18 -20.13 -29.52 -25.03
CA PHE A 18 -20.83 -29.09 -23.81
C PHE A 18 -21.43 -30.32 -23.13
N THR A 19 -21.28 -30.42 -21.81
CA THR A 19 -21.84 -31.51 -21.02
C THR A 19 -22.64 -30.97 -19.84
N ASN A 20 -23.70 -31.67 -19.48
CA ASN A 20 -24.37 -31.49 -18.20
C ASN A 20 -23.99 -32.69 -17.33
N GLU A 21 -23.11 -32.49 -16.37
CA GLU A 21 -22.67 -33.54 -15.44
C GLU A 21 -23.54 -33.53 -14.19
N ASP A 22 -24.18 -34.67 -13.93
CA ASP A 22 -24.99 -34.95 -12.74
C ASP A 22 -26.16 -33.96 -12.52
N GLY A 23 -26.57 -33.23 -13.57
CA GLY A 23 -27.61 -32.20 -13.48
C GLY A 23 -27.17 -30.90 -12.79
N ARG A 24 -25.91 -30.81 -12.33
CA ARG A 24 -25.44 -29.70 -11.47
C ARG A 24 -24.24 -28.95 -12.02
N ARG A 25 -23.47 -29.54 -12.94
CA ARG A 25 -22.23 -28.93 -13.45
C ARG A 25 -22.29 -28.78 -14.96
N LEU A 26 -22.05 -27.56 -15.44
CA LEU A 26 -21.91 -27.29 -16.86
C LEU A 26 -20.44 -27.48 -17.25
N GLY A 27 -20.17 -28.50 -18.06
CA GLY A 27 -18.86 -28.79 -18.61
C GLY A 27 -18.67 -28.19 -20.00
N PHE A 28 -17.46 -27.74 -20.29
CA PHE A 28 -16.99 -27.33 -21.60
C PHE A 28 -15.62 -27.94 -21.87
N ARG A 29 -15.46 -28.52 -23.06
CA ARG A 29 -14.18 -29.08 -23.49
C ARG A 29 -13.84 -28.68 -24.92
N TYR A 30 -12.64 -28.13 -25.09
CA TYR A 30 -12.08 -27.81 -26.39
C TYR A 30 -10.55 -27.96 -26.37
N ASP A 31 -10.02 -28.74 -27.30
CA ASP A 31 -8.59 -29.09 -27.35
C ASP A 31 -8.10 -29.67 -25.99
N ALA A 32 -7.11 -29.04 -25.35
CA ALA A 32 -6.60 -29.45 -24.05
C ALA A 32 -7.39 -28.88 -22.85
N GLU A 33 -8.21 -27.84 -23.05
CA GLU A 33 -8.90 -27.17 -21.95
C GLU A 33 -10.15 -27.95 -21.52
N ILE A 34 -10.22 -28.22 -20.22
CA ILE A 34 -11.40 -28.74 -19.51
C ILE A 34 -11.87 -27.62 -18.57
N LEU A 35 -13.13 -27.21 -18.72
CA LEU A 35 -13.75 -26.13 -17.94
C LEU A 35 -15.06 -26.63 -17.32
N TYR A 36 -15.27 -26.29 -16.05
CA TYR A 36 -16.50 -26.55 -15.31
C TYR A 36 -17.02 -25.28 -14.66
N ILE A 37 -18.35 -25.10 -14.72
CA ILE A 37 -19.08 -24.09 -13.98
C ILE A 37 -20.16 -24.79 -13.15
N GLU A 38 -20.18 -24.53 -11.86
CA GLU A 38 -21.09 -25.20 -10.92
C GLU A 38 -21.59 -24.25 -9.83
N PRO A 39 -22.79 -24.48 -9.27
CA PRO A 39 -23.26 -23.70 -8.12
C PRO A 39 -22.40 -24.02 -6.89
N TRP A 40 -22.02 -22.97 -6.15
CA TRP A 40 -21.32 -23.13 -4.89
C TRP A 40 -21.83 -22.08 -3.89
N GLY A 41 -22.98 -22.36 -3.29
CA GLY A 41 -23.73 -21.41 -2.49
C GLY A 41 -24.88 -20.78 -3.27
N GLU A 42 -25.76 -20.10 -2.56
CA GLU A 42 -26.86 -19.36 -3.17
C GLU A 42 -26.31 -18.18 -3.99
N HIS A 43 -26.90 -17.94 -5.17
CA HIS A 43 -26.53 -16.83 -6.06
C HIS A 43 -25.05 -16.79 -6.47
N ALA A 44 -24.37 -17.93 -6.38
CA ALA A 44 -22.94 -18.02 -6.62
C ALA A 44 -22.53 -19.16 -7.55
N LEU A 45 -21.45 -18.95 -8.29
CA LEU A 45 -20.87 -19.93 -9.21
C LEU A 45 -19.38 -20.09 -8.90
N ARG A 46 -18.91 -21.33 -8.92
CA ARG A 46 -17.49 -21.67 -8.97
C ARG A 46 -17.13 -22.02 -10.41
N VAL A 47 -16.03 -21.46 -10.89
CA VAL A 47 -15.52 -21.68 -12.24
C VAL A 47 -14.12 -22.25 -12.14
N ARG A 48 -13.94 -23.44 -12.73
CA ARG A 48 -12.67 -24.16 -12.70
C ARG A 48 -12.23 -24.58 -14.09
N ALA A 49 -10.96 -24.38 -14.43
CA ALA A 49 -10.41 -24.87 -15.69
C ALA A 49 -8.98 -25.41 -15.54
N THR A 50 -8.60 -26.34 -16.41
CA THR A 50 -7.22 -26.84 -16.53
C THR A 50 -6.91 -27.26 -17.97
N CYS A 51 -5.62 -27.25 -18.33
CA CYS A 51 -5.10 -27.87 -19.54
C CYS A 51 -4.41 -29.23 -19.26
N LEU A 52 -4.48 -29.73 -18.02
CA LEU A 52 -4.02 -31.05 -17.66
C LEU A 52 -5.06 -32.13 -17.97
N ALA A 53 -4.67 -33.39 -17.83
CA ALA A 53 -5.53 -34.54 -18.15
C ALA A 53 -6.84 -34.60 -17.32
N LYS A 54 -6.85 -33.99 -16.14
CA LYS A 54 -8.02 -33.87 -15.25
C LYS A 54 -7.89 -32.65 -14.36
N LEU A 55 -9.03 -32.14 -13.91
CA LEU A 55 -9.10 -31.12 -12.87
C LEU A 55 -8.52 -31.65 -11.56
N GLN A 56 -7.80 -30.81 -10.82
CA GLN A 56 -7.28 -31.18 -9.51
C GLN A 56 -8.38 -31.04 -8.44
N ASP A 57 -8.38 -31.98 -7.49
CA ASP A 57 -9.36 -32.03 -6.40
C ASP A 57 -8.85 -31.21 -5.20
N ARG A 58 -8.91 -29.88 -5.34
CA ARG A 58 -8.49 -28.93 -4.29
C ARG A 58 -9.52 -27.80 -4.17
N ASP A 59 -10.03 -27.60 -2.96
CA ASP A 59 -11.03 -26.56 -2.67
C ASP A 59 -10.43 -25.28 -2.09
N TRP A 60 -9.19 -25.36 -1.60
CA TRP A 60 -8.48 -24.25 -0.97
C TRP A 60 -9.31 -23.50 0.07
N ALA A 61 -9.75 -22.27 -0.20
CA ALA A 61 -10.52 -21.48 0.76
C ALA A 61 -12.00 -21.91 0.87
N LEU A 62 -12.55 -22.56 -0.16
CA LEU A 62 -13.96 -22.97 -0.25
C LEU A 62 -14.23 -24.28 0.51
N THR A 63 -13.91 -24.32 1.81
CA THR A 63 -14.03 -25.54 2.62
C THR A 63 -15.41 -25.75 3.22
N GLU A 64 -16.18 -24.68 3.38
CA GLU A 64 -17.51 -24.77 3.96
C GLU A 64 -18.51 -25.11 2.85
N LYS A 65 -19.14 -26.28 2.98
CA LYS A 65 -20.18 -26.70 2.04
C LYS A 65 -21.45 -25.91 2.35
N PRO A 66 -21.99 -25.14 1.39
CA PRO A 66 -23.24 -24.43 1.60
C PRO A 66 -24.35 -25.43 1.94
N THR A 67 -25.12 -25.12 2.99
CA THR A 67 -26.20 -25.99 3.51
C THR A 67 -27.32 -26.21 2.50
N GLU A 68 -27.52 -25.25 1.59
CA GLU A 68 -28.51 -25.29 0.52
C GLU A 68 -27.88 -24.68 -0.76
N SER A 69 -27.97 -25.40 -1.88
CA SER A 69 -27.69 -24.83 -3.20
C SER A 69 -28.74 -25.39 -4.14
N PRO A 70 -29.73 -24.58 -4.55
CA PRO A 70 -30.79 -25.05 -5.44
C PRO A 70 -30.20 -25.70 -6.68
N ASP A 71 -30.90 -26.69 -7.23
CA ASP A 71 -30.47 -27.30 -8.48
C ASP A 71 -30.40 -26.22 -9.56
N PRO A 72 -29.25 -26.07 -10.24
CA PRO A 72 -29.07 -24.99 -11.19
C PRO A 72 -29.84 -25.30 -12.47
N LEU A 73 -30.33 -24.26 -13.14
CA LEU A 73 -30.91 -24.42 -14.48
C LEU A 73 -29.78 -24.44 -15.51
N ILE A 74 -29.52 -25.61 -16.08
CA ILE A 74 -28.54 -25.81 -17.16
C ILE A 74 -29.27 -25.92 -18.50
N ASN A 75 -28.91 -25.07 -19.45
CA ASN A 75 -29.43 -25.09 -20.82
C ASN A 75 -28.27 -25.22 -21.82
N ILE A 76 -28.26 -26.30 -22.58
CA ILE A 76 -27.24 -26.57 -23.62
C ILE A 76 -27.91 -26.47 -24.99
N GLN A 77 -27.33 -25.65 -25.85
CA GLN A 77 -27.73 -25.45 -27.24
C GLN A 77 -26.62 -25.92 -28.19
N SER A 78 -26.88 -25.91 -29.50
CA SER A 78 -25.91 -26.36 -30.50
C SER A 78 -24.63 -25.51 -30.56
N SER A 79 -24.70 -24.24 -30.16
CA SER A 79 -23.59 -23.28 -30.28
C SER A 79 -23.28 -22.54 -28.97
N SER A 80 -23.96 -22.84 -27.87
CA SER A 80 -23.71 -22.19 -26.58
C SER A 80 -24.31 -22.99 -25.43
N ALA A 81 -23.94 -22.66 -24.20
CA ALA A 81 -24.62 -23.18 -23.03
C ALA A 81 -24.77 -22.10 -21.95
N SER A 82 -25.59 -22.35 -20.95
CA SER A 82 -25.69 -21.50 -19.77
C SER A 82 -26.07 -22.28 -18.53
N ILE A 83 -25.64 -21.78 -17.38
CA ILE A 83 -25.99 -22.25 -16.05
C ILE A 83 -26.50 -21.08 -15.22
N THR A 84 -27.63 -21.26 -14.55
CA THR A 84 -28.28 -20.24 -13.71
C THR A 84 -28.46 -20.79 -12.30
N ASN A 85 -28.04 -20.03 -11.29
CA ASN A 85 -28.19 -20.37 -9.88
C ASN A 85 -28.77 -19.16 -9.12
N GLY A 86 -30.05 -19.19 -8.79
CA GLY A 86 -30.77 -18.02 -8.30
C GLY A 86 -30.59 -16.83 -9.25
N ARG A 87 -30.11 -15.68 -8.74
CA ARG A 87 -29.95 -14.46 -9.55
C ARG A 87 -28.71 -14.40 -10.46
N ILE A 88 -27.76 -15.34 -10.33
CA ILE A 88 -26.54 -15.34 -11.14
C ILE A 88 -26.65 -16.31 -12.31
N LYS A 89 -26.21 -15.88 -13.49
CA LYS A 89 -26.16 -16.72 -14.71
C LYS A 89 -24.83 -16.57 -15.42
N ALA A 90 -24.18 -17.69 -15.69
CA ALA A 90 -23.05 -17.77 -16.61
C ALA A 90 -23.50 -18.29 -17.97
N HIS A 91 -23.17 -17.56 -19.02
CA HIS A 91 -23.33 -17.97 -20.41
C HIS A 91 -21.95 -18.26 -21.01
N ILE A 92 -21.85 -19.37 -21.74
CA ILE A 92 -20.63 -19.78 -22.43
C ILE A 92 -20.88 -19.86 -23.94
N SER A 93 -20.08 -19.13 -24.71
CA SER A 93 -20.19 -19.08 -26.17
C SER A 93 -19.64 -20.35 -26.83
N ARG A 94 -19.87 -20.49 -28.15
CA ARG A 94 -19.33 -21.60 -28.98
C ARG A 94 -17.82 -21.75 -28.87
N ARG A 95 -17.10 -20.70 -28.52
CA ARG A 95 -15.63 -20.72 -28.40
C ARG A 95 -15.15 -20.60 -26.97
N GLY A 96 -16.03 -20.83 -26.01
CA GLY A 96 -15.68 -20.94 -24.59
C GLY A 96 -15.52 -19.59 -23.88
N LYS A 97 -15.99 -18.48 -24.46
CA LYS A 97 -16.01 -17.18 -23.78
C LYS A 97 -17.14 -17.16 -22.75
N ILE A 98 -16.83 -16.78 -21.51
CA ILE A 98 -17.77 -16.71 -20.40
C ILE A 98 -18.24 -15.27 -20.19
N VAL A 99 -19.56 -15.12 -20.02
CA VAL A 99 -20.21 -13.88 -19.57
C VAL A 99 -21.10 -14.22 -18.37
N ILE A 100 -20.87 -13.55 -17.24
CA ILE A 100 -21.62 -13.72 -16.00
C ILE A 100 -22.46 -12.48 -15.76
N SER A 101 -23.75 -12.67 -15.50
CA SER A 101 -24.74 -11.61 -15.37
C SER A 101 -25.65 -11.85 -14.19
N ASN A 102 -26.21 -10.76 -13.66
CA ASN A 102 -27.35 -10.81 -12.76
C ASN A 102 -28.63 -10.81 -13.61
N ILE A 103 -29.45 -11.86 -13.49
CA ILE A 103 -30.64 -12.05 -14.34
C ILE A 103 -31.80 -11.13 -13.99
N GLU A 104 -31.87 -10.65 -12.75
CA GLU A 104 -32.96 -9.79 -12.26
C GLU A 104 -32.74 -8.36 -12.76
N THR A 105 -31.51 -7.87 -12.70
CA THR A 105 -31.13 -6.53 -13.15
C THR A 105 -30.73 -6.46 -14.63
N GLY A 106 -30.40 -7.61 -15.24
CA GLY A 106 -29.84 -7.70 -16.59
C GLY A 106 -28.40 -7.20 -16.72
N LYS A 107 -27.74 -6.80 -15.62
CA LYS A 107 -26.37 -6.27 -15.63
C LYS A 107 -25.35 -7.39 -15.88
N ILE A 108 -24.36 -7.11 -16.73
CA ILE A 108 -23.17 -7.95 -16.84
C ILE A 108 -22.27 -7.65 -15.64
N LEU A 109 -21.93 -8.68 -14.89
CA LEU A 109 -21.06 -8.59 -13.71
C LEU A 109 -19.61 -8.82 -14.11
N LEU A 110 -19.36 -9.89 -14.88
CA LEU A 110 -18.05 -10.25 -15.40
C LEU A 110 -18.17 -10.66 -16.85
N GLU A 111 -17.28 -10.17 -17.70
CA GLU A 111 -17.12 -10.64 -19.08
C GLU A 111 -15.65 -10.93 -19.32
N GLU A 112 -15.36 -12.10 -19.85
CA GLU A 112 -14.00 -12.44 -20.24
C GLU A 112 -13.45 -11.52 -21.35
N TYR A 113 -12.23 -11.03 -21.16
CA TYR A 113 -11.56 -10.17 -22.14
C TYR A 113 -10.94 -11.02 -23.26
N ALA A 114 -11.66 -11.14 -24.37
CA ALA A 114 -11.19 -11.83 -25.57
C ALA A 114 -10.87 -10.83 -26.69
N ARG A 115 -9.64 -10.84 -27.23
CA ARG A 115 -9.25 -10.08 -28.42
C ARG A 115 -8.60 -11.01 -29.44
N HIS A 116 -9.38 -11.92 -29.99
CA HIS A 116 -8.94 -12.91 -30.97
C HIS A 116 -10.00 -13.17 -32.04
N ARG A 117 -9.64 -13.89 -33.11
CA ARG A 117 -10.54 -14.27 -34.21
C ARG A 117 -11.06 -15.71 -34.14
N LEU A 118 -11.07 -16.33 -32.95
CA LEU A 118 -11.62 -17.68 -32.77
C LEU A 118 -13.14 -17.70 -32.95
N ASP A 119 -13.80 -16.65 -32.48
CA ASP A 119 -15.20 -16.36 -32.74
C ASP A 119 -15.29 -15.06 -33.53
N VAL A 120 -15.55 -15.16 -34.83
CA VAL A 120 -15.66 -13.99 -35.72
C VAL A 120 -16.98 -13.24 -35.57
N LEU A 121 -17.94 -13.82 -34.85
CA LEU A 121 -19.24 -13.21 -34.57
C LEU A 121 -19.25 -12.45 -33.24
N ASP A 122 -18.21 -12.59 -32.40
CA ASP A 122 -18.05 -11.78 -31.20
C ASP A 122 -17.85 -10.30 -31.61
N PRO A 123 -18.66 -9.35 -31.09
CA PRO A 123 -18.52 -7.93 -31.43
C PRO A 123 -17.17 -7.33 -31.03
N LYS A 124 -16.44 -7.95 -30.09
CA LYS A 124 -15.10 -7.57 -29.64
C LYS A 124 -13.98 -8.38 -30.31
N CYS A 125 -14.31 -9.13 -31.37
CA CYS A 125 -13.35 -9.86 -32.19
C CYS A 125 -12.21 -8.94 -32.66
N SER A 126 -10.97 -9.43 -32.57
CA SER A 126 -9.78 -8.64 -32.87
C SER A 126 -8.60 -9.52 -33.33
N SER A 127 -7.69 -8.94 -34.10
CA SER A 127 -6.49 -9.62 -34.62
C SER A 127 -5.34 -9.72 -33.59
N LEU A 128 -5.49 -9.16 -32.39
CA LEU A 128 -4.45 -9.13 -31.35
C LEU A 128 -4.06 -10.52 -30.82
N ARG A 129 -4.96 -11.52 -30.93
CA ARG A 129 -4.79 -12.90 -30.45
C ARG A 129 -4.58 -13.01 -28.93
N ILE A 130 -5.25 -12.16 -28.16
CA ILE A 130 -5.23 -12.24 -26.69
C ILE A 130 -6.35 -13.17 -26.23
N GLN A 131 -5.99 -14.17 -25.44
CA GLN A 131 -6.92 -15.11 -24.80
C GLN A 131 -7.39 -14.56 -23.45
N PRO A 132 -8.66 -14.77 -23.06
CA PRO A 132 -9.13 -14.43 -21.73
C PRO A 132 -8.51 -15.32 -20.65
N ARG A 133 -8.38 -16.62 -20.93
CA ARG A 133 -7.69 -17.63 -20.12
C ARG A 133 -6.41 -18.05 -20.83
N GLU A 134 -5.29 -17.43 -20.48
CA GLU A 134 -4.00 -17.72 -21.09
C GLU A 134 -3.19 -18.69 -20.22
N TRP A 135 -2.91 -19.86 -20.80
CA TRP A 135 -2.13 -20.93 -20.19
C TRP A 135 -0.73 -20.96 -20.80
N LYS A 136 0.24 -20.27 -20.18
CA LYS A 136 1.62 -20.27 -20.68
C LYS A 136 2.41 -21.39 -20.01
N PRO A 137 2.88 -22.42 -20.76
CA PRO A 137 3.56 -23.57 -20.16
C PRO A 137 4.88 -23.16 -19.52
N ARG A 138 5.19 -23.72 -18.35
CA ARG A 138 6.48 -23.54 -17.68
C ARG A 138 7.44 -24.66 -18.08
N LEU A 139 8.69 -24.29 -18.37
CA LEU A 139 9.71 -25.27 -18.75
C LEU A 139 10.01 -26.21 -17.56
N GLY A 140 9.93 -27.51 -17.79
CA GLY A 140 10.27 -28.53 -16.78
C GLY A 140 9.27 -28.66 -15.63
N SER A 141 8.07 -28.10 -15.76
CA SER A 141 6.99 -28.19 -14.76
C SER A 141 5.67 -28.55 -15.46
N PRO A 142 4.77 -29.32 -14.82
CA PRO A 142 3.40 -29.50 -15.30
C PRO A 142 2.53 -28.24 -15.11
N ASP A 143 2.99 -27.27 -14.32
CA ASP A 143 2.27 -26.03 -14.04
C ASP A 143 2.36 -25.05 -15.22
N TYR A 144 1.43 -24.11 -15.22
CA TYR A 144 1.37 -22.99 -16.14
C TYR A 144 1.58 -21.67 -15.40
N HIS A 145 2.12 -20.66 -16.10
CA HIS A 145 1.82 -19.27 -15.77
C HIS A 145 0.44 -18.98 -16.35
N LEU A 146 -0.53 -18.80 -15.46
CA LEU A 146 -1.91 -18.52 -15.80
C LEU A 146 -2.15 -17.02 -15.80
N THR A 147 -2.81 -16.50 -16.84
CA THR A 147 -3.34 -15.14 -16.85
C THR A 147 -4.83 -15.17 -17.20
N MET A 148 -5.66 -14.73 -16.26
CA MET A 148 -7.10 -14.58 -16.40
C MET A 148 -7.45 -13.11 -16.61
N ARG A 149 -8.23 -12.79 -17.65
CA ARG A 149 -8.58 -11.41 -18.02
C ARG A 149 -10.09 -11.20 -18.13
N PHE A 150 -10.55 -10.13 -17.51
CA PHE A 150 -11.93 -9.65 -17.59
C PHE A 150 -11.98 -8.23 -18.15
N GLU A 151 -13.05 -7.93 -18.87
CA GLU A 151 -13.40 -6.58 -19.30
C GLU A 151 -13.83 -5.75 -18.10
N SER A 152 -13.34 -4.51 -18.00
CA SER A 152 -13.93 -3.52 -17.10
C SER A 152 -15.31 -3.13 -17.65
N GLN A 153 -16.39 -3.50 -16.95
CA GLN A 153 -17.77 -3.30 -17.42
C GLN A 153 -18.20 -1.83 -17.35
N ASP A 154 -17.73 -1.11 -16.34
CA ASP A 154 -18.11 0.27 -16.07
C ASP A 154 -16.85 1.08 -15.70
N PRO A 155 -16.58 2.23 -16.36
CA PRO A 155 -15.51 3.14 -15.95
C PRO A 155 -15.63 3.64 -14.51
N GLU A 156 -16.85 3.68 -13.95
CA GLU A 156 -17.13 4.07 -12.56
C GLU A 156 -17.16 2.88 -11.59
N GLU A 157 -16.85 1.66 -12.04
CA GLU A 157 -16.73 0.49 -11.16
C GLU A 157 -15.71 0.75 -10.05
N ARG A 158 -16.10 0.45 -8.82
CA ARG A 158 -15.26 0.53 -7.63
C ARG A 158 -15.03 -0.86 -7.07
N ILE A 159 -13.79 -1.14 -6.68
CA ILE A 159 -13.37 -2.46 -6.17
C ILE A 159 -12.83 -2.28 -4.75
N TYR A 160 -13.20 -3.17 -3.84
CA TYR A 160 -12.79 -3.16 -2.43
C TYR A 160 -12.41 -4.58 -2.00
N GLY A 161 -11.74 -4.73 -0.86
CA GLY A 161 -11.31 -6.05 -0.35
C GLY A 161 -9.83 -6.31 -0.61
N MET A 162 -9.50 -7.49 -1.14
CA MET A 162 -8.16 -7.97 -1.48
C MET A 162 -7.20 -8.15 -0.30
N GLY A 163 -7.57 -7.69 0.90
CA GLY A 163 -6.82 -7.86 2.13
C GLY A 163 -6.13 -6.58 2.59
N GLN A 164 -4.87 -6.70 3.00
CA GLN A 164 -4.09 -5.64 3.63
C GLN A 164 -2.93 -5.24 2.72
N TYR A 165 -2.95 -3.98 2.26
CA TYR A 165 -1.88 -3.37 1.47
C TYR A 165 -1.53 -2.00 2.04
N GLN A 166 -0.23 -1.67 2.06
CA GLN A 166 0.30 -0.43 2.62
C GLN A 166 0.11 0.77 1.68
N GLN A 167 -1.14 1.17 1.49
CA GLN A 167 -1.55 2.24 0.57
C GLN A 167 -2.77 3.01 1.10
N PRO A 168 -2.98 4.27 0.70
CA PRO A 168 -4.05 5.11 1.24
C PRO A 168 -5.40 4.89 0.51
N PHE A 169 -5.53 3.87 -0.34
CA PHE A 169 -6.66 3.70 -1.24
C PHE A 169 -7.64 2.64 -0.71
N LEU A 170 -8.86 3.07 -0.39
CA LEU A 170 -9.97 2.16 -0.11
C LEU A 170 -10.50 1.53 -1.41
N ASN A 171 -10.81 2.35 -2.42
CA ASN A 171 -11.14 1.86 -3.77
C ASN A 171 -9.86 1.42 -4.50
N LEU A 172 -9.81 0.15 -4.88
CA LEU A 172 -8.70 -0.52 -5.53
C LEU A 172 -8.77 -0.47 -7.06
N LYS A 173 -9.79 0.16 -7.65
CA LYS A 173 -9.83 0.38 -9.11
C LYS A 173 -8.61 1.21 -9.53
N GLY A 174 -7.90 0.74 -10.54
CA GLY A 174 -6.63 1.29 -11.02
C GLY A 174 -5.39 0.76 -10.30
N ALA A 175 -5.55 -0.04 -9.23
CA ALA A 175 -4.43 -0.60 -8.49
C ALA A 175 -3.82 -1.83 -9.19
N ASP A 176 -2.53 -2.03 -8.89
CA ASP A 176 -1.71 -3.17 -9.29
C ASP A 176 -1.20 -3.81 -8.00
N LEU A 177 -1.82 -4.93 -7.63
CA LEU A 177 -1.58 -5.61 -6.36
C LEU A 177 -0.73 -6.85 -6.60
N GLU A 178 0.32 -7.00 -5.81
CA GLU A 178 1.05 -8.25 -5.71
C GLU A 178 0.18 -9.27 -4.95
N LEU A 179 0.08 -10.49 -5.48
CA LEU A 179 -0.52 -11.62 -4.76
C LEU A 179 0.60 -12.41 -4.09
N ALA A 180 1.12 -11.86 -3.01
CA ALA A 180 2.18 -12.45 -2.18
C ALA A 180 2.04 -12.01 -0.72
N GLN A 181 2.59 -12.80 0.19
CA GLN A 181 2.67 -12.45 1.62
C GLN A 181 4.02 -11.80 1.94
N ARG A 182 3.99 -10.67 2.64
CA ARG A 182 5.18 -9.91 3.10
C ARG A 182 4.87 -9.25 4.43
N ASN A 183 5.88 -8.95 5.25
CA ASN A 183 5.63 -8.20 6.48
C ASN A 183 4.88 -6.90 6.13
N SER A 184 3.80 -6.62 6.86
CA SER A 184 2.80 -5.58 6.63
C SER A 184 1.84 -5.74 5.43
N GLN A 185 1.91 -6.84 4.66
CA GLN A 185 1.00 -7.16 3.55
C GLN A 185 0.35 -8.53 3.75
N ALA A 186 -0.98 -8.59 3.61
CA ALA A 186 -1.74 -9.84 3.59
C ALA A 186 -2.63 -9.89 2.35
N THR A 187 -2.29 -10.77 1.42
CA THR A 187 -3.10 -11.05 0.23
C THR A 187 -4.27 -11.95 0.62
N VAL A 188 -5.49 -11.39 0.64
CA VAL A 188 -6.74 -12.13 0.83
C VAL A 188 -7.61 -11.86 -0.40
N PRO A 189 -7.51 -12.68 -1.46
CA PRO A 189 -7.89 -12.25 -2.80
C PRO A 189 -9.39 -12.38 -3.10
N PHE A 190 -10.21 -11.79 -2.21
CA PHE A 190 -11.63 -11.57 -2.37
C PHE A 190 -11.92 -10.09 -2.63
N ALA A 191 -12.54 -9.78 -3.76
CA ALA A 191 -12.92 -8.44 -4.16
C ALA A 191 -14.45 -8.26 -4.13
N LEU A 192 -14.90 -7.10 -3.66
CA LEU A 192 -16.29 -6.65 -3.79
C LEU A 192 -16.35 -5.52 -4.81
N SER A 193 -17.25 -5.64 -5.78
CA SER A 193 -17.50 -4.62 -6.80
C SER A 193 -18.79 -3.85 -6.53
N SER A 194 -18.75 -2.54 -6.78
CA SER A 194 -19.95 -1.68 -6.75
C SER A 194 -21.01 -2.05 -7.79
N LEU A 195 -20.70 -2.98 -8.72
CA LEU A 195 -21.66 -3.53 -9.68
C LEU A 195 -22.58 -4.61 -9.08
N GLY A 196 -22.40 -4.97 -7.81
CA GLY A 196 -23.25 -5.94 -7.10
C GLY A 196 -22.74 -7.37 -7.18
N TYR A 197 -21.42 -7.57 -7.18
CA TYR A 197 -20.82 -8.90 -7.12
C TYR A 197 -19.60 -8.98 -6.20
N GLY A 198 -19.36 -10.18 -5.66
CA GLY A 198 -18.11 -10.57 -5.00
C GLY A 198 -17.34 -11.54 -5.88
N PHE A 199 -16.00 -11.47 -5.86
CA PHE A 199 -15.11 -12.33 -6.63
C PHE A 199 -13.94 -12.82 -5.78
N LEU A 200 -13.84 -14.12 -5.57
CA LEU A 200 -12.69 -14.78 -4.94
C LEU A 200 -11.81 -15.41 -6.01
N TRP A 201 -10.54 -14.99 -6.06
CA TRP A 201 -9.49 -15.74 -6.76
C TRP A 201 -9.02 -16.89 -5.86
N ASN A 202 -9.57 -18.09 -6.07
CA ASN A 202 -9.35 -19.26 -5.21
C ASN A 202 -8.06 -20.00 -5.59
N ASN A 203 -6.94 -19.28 -5.64
CA ASN A 203 -5.65 -19.83 -6.03
C ASN A 203 -4.54 -19.24 -5.14
N PRO A 204 -3.79 -20.07 -4.40
CA PRO A 204 -2.76 -19.62 -3.46
C PRO A 204 -1.39 -19.34 -4.12
N GLY A 205 -1.28 -19.43 -5.45
CA GLY A 205 -0.05 -19.14 -6.17
C GLY A 205 0.39 -17.68 -6.04
N VAL A 206 1.70 -17.47 -6.05
CA VAL A 206 2.29 -16.13 -6.12
C VAL A 206 1.95 -15.51 -7.48
N GLY A 207 1.57 -14.24 -7.50
CA GLY A 207 1.08 -13.63 -8.72
C GLY A 207 0.73 -12.15 -8.60
N ARG A 208 -0.26 -11.70 -9.38
CA ARG A 208 -0.68 -10.30 -9.44
C ARG A 208 -2.18 -10.16 -9.71
N ALA A 209 -2.78 -9.10 -9.19
CA ALA A 209 -4.12 -8.65 -9.55
C ALA A 209 -4.06 -7.19 -9.99
N VAL A 210 -4.47 -6.90 -11.23
CA VAL A 210 -4.46 -5.55 -11.80
C VAL A 210 -5.90 -5.16 -12.12
N PHE A 211 -6.43 -4.14 -11.44
CA PHE A 211 -7.79 -3.61 -11.67
C PHE A 211 -7.77 -2.44 -12.64
N GLY A 212 -7.28 -2.68 -13.86
CA GLY A 212 -7.12 -1.64 -14.88
C GLY A 212 -8.45 -0.99 -15.31
N SER A 213 -8.34 0.18 -15.93
CA SER A 213 -9.50 0.93 -16.45
C SER A 213 -10.20 0.24 -17.62
N LEU A 214 -9.47 -0.58 -18.39
CA LEU A 214 -10.00 -1.37 -19.50
C LEU A 214 -10.13 -2.86 -19.17
N THR A 215 -9.17 -3.38 -18.41
CA THR A 215 -9.03 -4.81 -18.15
C THR A 215 -8.71 -5.06 -16.69
N THR A 216 -9.43 -6.01 -16.09
CA THR A 216 -9.03 -6.62 -14.83
C THR A 216 -8.26 -7.90 -15.13
N THR A 217 -7.08 -8.08 -14.54
CA THR A 217 -6.22 -9.25 -14.79
C THR A 217 -5.83 -9.90 -13.47
N PHE A 218 -5.95 -11.22 -13.39
CA PHE A 218 -5.38 -12.05 -12.34
C PHE A 218 -4.32 -12.96 -12.93
N GLU A 219 -3.15 -13.00 -12.32
CA GLU A 219 -2.04 -13.85 -12.71
C GLU A 219 -1.65 -14.79 -11.57
N ALA A 220 -1.37 -16.04 -11.90
CA ALA A 220 -0.64 -16.96 -11.03
C ALA A 220 0.60 -17.43 -11.80
N TYR A 221 1.79 -17.20 -11.22
CA TYR A 221 3.06 -17.49 -11.90
C TYR A 221 3.33 -18.99 -12.01
N SER A 222 2.73 -19.80 -11.15
CA SER A 222 2.74 -21.25 -11.24
C SER A 222 1.43 -21.82 -10.71
N THR A 223 0.64 -22.47 -11.57
CA THR A 223 -0.55 -23.19 -11.15
C THR A 223 -0.97 -24.24 -12.17
N ASP A 224 -1.68 -25.27 -11.71
CA ASP A 224 -2.25 -26.32 -12.55
C ASP A 224 -3.72 -26.08 -12.91
N THR A 225 -4.37 -25.13 -12.22
CA THR A 225 -5.84 -24.97 -12.24
C THR A 225 -6.20 -23.48 -12.09
N LEU A 226 -7.11 -23.01 -12.96
CA LEU A 226 -7.85 -21.77 -12.77
C LEU A 226 -9.00 -22.11 -11.84
N ASP A 227 -9.15 -21.38 -10.74
CA ASP A 227 -10.25 -21.56 -9.80
C ASP A 227 -10.65 -20.20 -9.24
N TYR A 228 -11.89 -19.80 -9.51
CA TYR A 228 -12.47 -18.60 -8.92
C TYR A 228 -13.93 -18.84 -8.57
N TRP A 229 -14.41 -18.05 -7.62
CA TRP A 229 -15.79 -18.06 -7.16
C TRP A 229 -16.37 -16.66 -7.28
N VAL A 230 -17.61 -16.58 -7.76
CA VAL A 230 -18.33 -15.32 -7.94
C VAL A 230 -19.72 -15.43 -7.35
N VAL A 231 -20.16 -14.37 -6.67
CA VAL A 231 -21.51 -14.24 -6.12
C VAL A 231 -22.14 -12.94 -6.59
N ALA A 232 -23.43 -12.96 -6.88
CA ALA A 232 -24.22 -11.76 -7.12
C ALA A 232 -25.04 -11.42 -5.86
N GLY A 233 -25.04 -10.15 -5.44
CA GLY A 233 -25.80 -9.69 -4.28
C GLY A 233 -26.38 -8.30 -4.52
N GLU A 234 -27.49 -7.99 -3.85
CA GLU A 234 -28.11 -6.65 -3.91
C GLU A 234 -27.39 -5.66 -3.00
N THR A 235 -26.93 -6.16 -1.85
CA THR A 235 -26.23 -5.36 -0.84
C THR A 235 -24.80 -5.85 -0.62
N PRO A 236 -23.87 -4.96 -0.20
CA PRO A 236 -22.53 -5.36 0.21
C PRO A 236 -22.53 -6.37 1.37
N SER A 237 -23.49 -6.27 2.28
CA SER A 237 -23.67 -7.23 3.37
C SER A 237 -24.00 -8.62 2.87
N GLU A 238 -24.92 -8.78 1.91
CA GLU A 238 -25.20 -10.10 1.30
C GLU A 238 -23.93 -10.70 0.71
N ILE A 239 -23.18 -9.93 -0.07
CA ILE A 239 -21.96 -10.40 -0.74
C ILE A 239 -20.92 -10.93 0.27
N VAL A 240 -20.64 -10.16 1.33
CA VAL A 240 -19.67 -10.55 2.36
C VAL A 240 -20.17 -11.73 3.19
N ARG A 241 -21.47 -11.79 3.52
CA ARG A 241 -22.09 -12.92 4.25
C ARG A 241 -22.06 -14.20 3.42
N SER A 242 -22.33 -14.15 2.12
CA SER A 242 -22.20 -15.31 1.23
C SER A 242 -20.75 -15.77 1.11
N TYR A 243 -19.79 -14.84 1.02
CA TYR A 243 -18.37 -15.18 0.98
C TYR A 243 -17.90 -15.89 2.26
N THR A 244 -18.25 -15.35 3.43
CA THR A 244 -17.89 -15.95 4.72
C THR A 244 -18.65 -17.25 5.01
N GLN A 245 -19.84 -17.44 4.43
CA GLN A 245 -20.56 -18.72 4.53
C GLN A 245 -19.79 -19.87 3.87
N VAL A 246 -19.11 -19.63 2.74
CA VAL A 246 -18.38 -20.68 1.99
C VAL A 246 -16.90 -20.77 2.34
N THR A 247 -16.33 -19.73 2.97
CA THR A 247 -14.92 -19.72 3.42
C THR A 247 -14.73 -19.90 4.92
N GLY A 248 -15.81 -19.73 5.69
CA GLY A 248 -15.88 -19.85 7.15
C GLY A 248 -16.05 -18.49 7.84
N ARG A 249 -16.74 -18.51 8.98
CA ARG A 249 -16.93 -17.34 9.85
C ARG A 249 -15.96 -17.39 11.02
N VAL A 250 -15.64 -16.23 11.59
CA VAL A 250 -14.86 -16.16 12.83
C VAL A 250 -15.56 -16.93 13.96
N PRO A 251 -14.84 -17.58 14.89
CA PRO A 251 -15.44 -18.07 16.12
C PRO A 251 -15.97 -16.90 16.98
N MET A 252 -16.71 -17.19 18.04
CA MET A 252 -17.10 -16.15 18.99
C MET A 252 -15.86 -15.63 19.73
N MET A 253 -15.68 -14.30 19.76
CA MET A 253 -14.55 -13.67 20.46
C MET A 253 -14.65 -13.94 21.97
N PRO A 254 -13.56 -14.37 22.64
CA PRO A 254 -13.53 -14.50 24.09
C PRO A 254 -13.61 -13.14 24.79
N GLU A 255 -14.04 -13.13 26.05
CA GLU A 255 -14.31 -11.89 26.80
C GLU A 255 -13.08 -10.98 26.94
N TYR A 256 -11.90 -11.55 27.17
CA TYR A 256 -10.63 -10.81 27.22
C TYR A 256 -10.21 -10.21 25.87
N GLY A 257 -10.85 -10.62 24.77
CA GLY A 257 -10.67 -10.02 23.44
C GLY A 257 -11.39 -8.70 23.25
N LEU A 258 -12.33 -8.36 24.15
CA LEU A 258 -13.16 -7.16 24.03
C LEU A 258 -12.50 -5.92 24.62
N GLY A 259 -11.62 -6.04 25.62
CA GLY A 259 -10.98 -4.89 26.26
C GLY A 259 -9.66 -4.46 25.66
N PHE A 260 -8.79 -3.97 26.54
CA PHE A 260 -7.49 -3.38 26.19
C PHE A 260 -6.35 -4.40 26.30
N TRP A 261 -5.51 -4.43 25.25
CA TRP A 261 -4.34 -5.30 25.16
C TRP A 261 -3.05 -4.47 25.25
N GLN A 262 -2.26 -4.70 26.31
CA GLN A 262 -0.99 -4.04 26.54
C GLN A 262 0.18 -4.85 25.99
N CYS A 263 0.99 -4.24 25.12
CA CYS A 263 2.21 -4.81 24.59
C CYS A 263 3.26 -3.72 24.29
N LYS A 264 4.51 -4.14 24.12
CA LYS A 264 5.60 -3.35 23.54
C LYS A 264 6.65 -4.31 23.00
N LEU A 265 7.57 -3.82 22.19
CA LEU A 265 8.83 -4.50 21.90
C LEU A 265 9.88 -3.94 22.86
N ARG A 266 10.28 -4.63 23.92
CA ARG A 266 9.69 -5.85 24.51
C ARG A 266 9.82 -5.84 26.03
N TYR A 267 8.90 -6.48 26.75
CA TYR A 267 9.17 -6.83 28.15
C TYR A 267 10.23 -7.93 28.17
N GLN A 268 11.37 -7.65 28.81
CA GLN A 268 12.55 -8.49 28.73
C GLN A 268 12.57 -9.59 29.78
N THR A 269 11.86 -9.40 30.89
CA THR A 269 11.86 -10.30 32.05
C THR A 269 10.46 -10.48 32.63
N GLN A 270 10.27 -11.56 33.39
CA GLN A 270 9.05 -11.81 34.16
C GLN A 270 8.71 -10.66 35.12
N ASP A 271 9.70 -10.12 35.84
CA ASP A 271 9.49 -9.04 36.79
C ASP A 271 9.10 -7.73 36.11
N GLU A 272 9.67 -7.42 34.93
CA GLU A 272 9.29 -6.24 34.15
C GLU A 272 7.81 -6.34 33.71
N LEU A 273 7.41 -7.49 33.18
CA LEU A 273 6.03 -7.72 32.71
C LEU A 273 5.03 -7.64 33.88
N LEU A 274 5.31 -8.32 35.00
CA LEU A 274 4.46 -8.26 36.20
C LEU A 274 4.44 -6.86 36.81
N GLY A 275 5.56 -6.13 36.76
CA GLY A 275 5.64 -4.73 37.20
C GLY A 275 4.65 -3.84 36.46
N VAL A 276 4.55 -3.99 35.14
CA VAL A 276 3.58 -3.26 34.32
C VAL A 276 2.15 -3.67 34.65
N ALA A 277 1.86 -4.97 34.74
CA ALA A 277 0.52 -5.46 35.09
C ALA A 277 0.04 -4.93 36.46
N ARG A 278 0.92 -4.98 37.47
CA ARG A 278 0.65 -4.43 38.82
C ARG A 278 0.43 -2.92 38.78
N GLU A 279 1.17 -2.17 37.96
CA GLU A 279 1.00 -0.72 37.84
C GLU A 279 -0.34 -0.36 37.18
N TYR A 280 -0.80 -1.10 36.16
CA TYR A 280 -2.16 -0.95 35.62
C TYR A 280 -3.22 -1.15 36.71
N LYS A 281 -3.09 -2.21 37.54
CA LYS A 281 -4.02 -2.46 38.65
C LYS A 281 -3.97 -1.39 39.74
N LYS A 282 -2.77 -0.94 40.11
CA LYS A 282 -2.56 0.14 41.09
C LYS A 282 -3.21 1.46 40.65
N ARG A 283 -3.17 1.76 39.34
CA ARG A 283 -3.81 2.95 38.75
C ARG A 283 -5.31 2.77 38.46
N ASN A 284 -5.88 1.59 38.74
CA ASN A 284 -7.26 1.25 38.41
C ASN A 284 -7.61 1.49 36.93
N LEU A 285 -6.69 1.08 36.05
CA LEU A 285 -6.85 1.15 34.61
C LEU A 285 -7.32 -0.21 34.05
N PRO A 286 -8.23 -0.21 33.06
CA PRO A 286 -8.65 -1.42 32.37
C PRO A 286 -7.49 -2.09 31.63
N ILE A 287 -7.37 -3.40 31.78
CA ILE A 287 -6.43 -4.26 31.07
C ILE A 287 -6.97 -5.69 31.12
N ASP A 288 -7.14 -6.30 29.95
CA ASP A 288 -7.62 -7.68 29.83
C ASP A 288 -6.50 -8.63 29.43
N LEU A 289 -5.52 -8.14 28.71
CA LEU A 289 -4.46 -8.97 28.14
C LEU A 289 -3.12 -8.23 28.15
N ILE A 290 -2.06 -8.95 28.54
CA ILE A 290 -0.67 -8.49 28.44
C ILE A 290 0.16 -9.49 27.64
N VAL A 291 1.23 -9.01 27.00
CA VAL A 291 1.95 -9.80 26.00
C VAL A 291 3.44 -9.94 26.32
N ALA A 292 3.94 -11.16 26.31
CA ALA A 292 5.37 -11.45 26.21
C ALA A 292 5.79 -11.57 24.73
N ASP A 293 6.47 -10.55 24.23
CA ASP A 293 6.93 -10.45 22.84
C ASP A 293 8.10 -11.43 22.55
N TYR A 294 8.59 -11.45 21.30
CA TYR A 294 9.64 -12.32 20.79
C TYR A 294 10.94 -12.30 21.59
N PHE A 295 11.79 -13.31 21.38
CA PHE A 295 13.06 -13.45 22.08
C PHE A 295 12.91 -13.52 23.62
N HIS A 296 11.82 -14.10 24.10
CA HIS A 296 11.69 -14.55 25.50
C HIS A 296 12.19 -16.01 25.68
N TRP A 297 12.65 -16.64 24.61
CA TRP A 297 13.17 -18.01 24.55
C TRP A 297 14.70 -18.08 24.54
N PRO A 298 15.29 -19.26 24.82
CA PRO A 298 16.73 -19.47 24.66
C PRO A 298 17.15 -19.43 23.19
N ASN A 299 16.56 -20.25 22.32
CA ASN A 299 16.84 -20.28 20.88
C ASN A 299 15.53 -20.26 20.08
N GLN A 300 15.60 -19.76 18.84
CA GLN A 300 14.47 -19.83 17.92
C GLN A 300 14.12 -21.29 17.60
N GLY A 301 12.87 -21.68 17.82
CA GLY A 301 12.40 -23.05 17.63
C GLY A 301 12.42 -23.90 18.90
N ASP A 302 12.92 -23.40 20.04
CA ASP A 302 12.76 -24.10 21.32
C ASP A 302 11.33 -23.99 21.85
N TRP A 303 10.63 -22.90 21.49
CA TRP A 303 9.25 -22.61 21.90
C TRP A 303 9.02 -22.84 23.41
N LYS A 304 9.85 -22.20 24.23
CA LYS A 304 9.75 -22.18 25.70
C LYS A 304 10.36 -20.89 26.26
N PHE A 305 9.98 -20.51 27.47
CA PHE A 305 10.61 -19.43 28.20
C PHE A 305 12.08 -19.72 28.54
N ASP A 306 12.94 -18.71 28.45
CA ASP A 306 14.32 -18.77 28.95
C ASP A 306 14.30 -18.62 30.49
N PRO A 307 14.70 -19.66 31.25
CA PRO A 307 14.65 -19.64 32.71
C PRO A 307 15.56 -18.58 33.34
N THR A 308 16.50 -18.02 32.58
CA THR A 308 17.36 -16.91 33.03
C THR A 308 16.57 -15.62 33.25
N PHE A 309 15.58 -15.35 32.40
CA PHE A 309 14.80 -14.11 32.40
C PHE A 309 13.34 -14.32 32.86
N TRP A 310 12.88 -15.57 32.83
CA TRP A 310 11.52 -16.00 33.16
C TRP A 310 11.59 -17.20 34.12
N PRO A 311 12.05 -16.98 35.37
CA PRO A 311 12.41 -18.07 36.29
C PRO A 311 11.22 -18.89 36.80
N ASP A 312 10.01 -18.32 36.84
CA ASP A 312 8.81 -19.02 37.31
C ASP A 312 7.56 -18.61 36.51
N PRO A 313 7.41 -19.08 35.25
CA PRO A 313 6.27 -18.74 34.41
C PRO A 313 4.94 -19.21 34.98
N ASP A 314 4.91 -20.28 35.77
CA ASP A 314 3.69 -20.80 36.39
C ASP A 314 3.15 -19.81 37.45
N ALA A 315 4.04 -19.27 38.30
CA ALA A 315 3.66 -18.22 39.24
C ALA A 315 3.24 -16.92 38.52
N MET A 316 3.94 -16.54 37.45
CA MET A 316 3.57 -15.37 36.63
C MET A 316 2.16 -15.50 36.06
N VAL A 317 1.85 -16.62 35.42
CA VAL A 317 0.53 -16.87 34.83
C VAL A 317 -0.54 -16.90 35.91
N LYS A 318 -0.27 -17.52 37.06
CA LYS A 318 -1.20 -17.53 38.19
C LYS A 318 -1.49 -16.10 38.67
N GLU A 319 -0.47 -15.27 38.87
CA GLU A 319 -0.65 -13.90 39.36
C GLU A 319 -1.43 -13.03 38.36
N LEU A 320 -1.11 -13.14 37.06
CA LEU A 320 -1.86 -12.46 36.01
C LEU A 320 -3.35 -12.86 36.02
N LYS A 321 -3.64 -14.15 36.18
CA LYS A 321 -5.02 -14.65 36.31
C LYS A 321 -5.73 -14.16 37.57
N ASP A 322 -5.04 -14.12 38.71
CA ASP A 322 -5.60 -13.54 39.95
C ASP A 322 -5.93 -12.05 39.77
N MET A 323 -5.21 -11.35 38.87
CA MET A 323 -5.50 -9.99 38.44
C MET A 323 -6.58 -9.91 37.33
N GLY A 324 -7.06 -11.03 36.79
CA GLY A 324 -7.99 -11.05 35.65
C GLY A 324 -7.36 -10.57 34.35
N ILE A 325 -6.06 -10.82 34.15
CA ILE A 325 -5.30 -10.48 32.94
C ILE A 325 -4.85 -11.79 32.29
N GLU A 326 -5.16 -11.97 31.01
CA GLU A 326 -4.62 -13.08 30.23
C GLU A 326 -3.22 -12.76 29.71
N LEU A 327 -2.37 -13.78 29.65
CA LEU A 327 -1.06 -13.69 29.02
C LEU A 327 -1.13 -14.20 27.59
N MET A 328 -0.64 -13.39 26.65
CA MET A 328 -0.31 -13.84 25.29
C MET A 328 1.21 -13.97 25.14
N VAL A 329 1.65 -15.01 24.43
CA VAL A 329 3.07 -15.22 24.14
C VAL A 329 3.34 -15.22 22.64
N SER A 330 4.43 -14.58 22.23
CA SER A 330 4.94 -14.65 20.86
C SER A 330 5.37 -16.08 20.49
N VAL A 331 5.07 -16.49 19.28
CA VAL A 331 5.52 -17.76 18.70
C VAL A 331 6.01 -17.48 17.29
N TRP A 332 7.32 -17.58 17.12
CA TRP A 332 7.95 -17.48 15.82
C TRP A 332 7.99 -18.85 15.12
N PRO A 333 7.68 -18.91 13.81
CA PRO A 333 7.80 -20.11 13.00
C PRO A 333 9.26 -20.52 12.70
N THR A 334 10.25 -19.79 13.19
CA THR A 334 11.68 -20.05 12.92
C THR A 334 12.26 -21.14 13.81
N VAL A 335 13.16 -21.94 13.25
CA VAL A 335 13.95 -22.96 13.94
C VAL A 335 15.42 -22.78 13.56
N GLU A 336 16.25 -22.39 14.52
CA GLU A 336 17.70 -22.22 14.32
C GLU A 336 18.49 -23.50 14.62
N LYS A 337 19.70 -23.61 14.07
CA LYS A 337 20.52 -24.83 14.16
C LYS A 337 20.90 -25.25 15.58
N THR A 338 20.94 -24.30 16.50
CA THR A 338 21.26 -24.50 17.91
C THR A 338 20.04 -24.88 18.76
N SER A 339 18.83 -24.84 18.17
CA SER A 339 17.62 -25.27 18.86
C SER A 339 17.63 -26.77 19.15
N GLU A 340 17.07 -27.16 20.30
CA GLU A 340 16.90 -28.56 20.67
C GLU A 340 15.95 -29.32 19.72
N ASN A 341 15.11 -28.60 18.97
CA ASN A 341 14.15 -29.18 18.03
C ASN A 341 14.68 -29.27 16.59
N TYR A 342 15.82 -28.64 16.28
CA TYR A 342 16.30 -28.54 14.90
C TYR A 342 16.55 -29.90 14.25
N ASP A 343 17.26 -30.80 14.93
CA ASP A 343 17.63 -32.12 14.39
C ASP A 343 16.40 -33.00 14.14
N GLU A 344 15.39 -32.92 15.01
CA GLU A 344 14.10 -33.60 14.84
C GLU A 344 13.34 -33.05 13.63
N CYS A 345 13.18 -31.72 13.57
CA CYS A 345 12.51 -31.06 12.46
C CYS A 345 13.22 -31.34 11.13
N LEU A 346 14.56 -31.33 11.12
CA LEU A 346 15.34 -31.62 9.92
C LEU A 346 15.15 -33.07 9.47
N ARG A 347 15.27 -34.03 10.38
CA ARG A 347 15.17 -35.47 10.10
C ARG A 347 13.78 -35.87 9.59
N ARG A 348 12.72 -35.27 10.14
CA ARG A 348 11.33 -35.55 9.74
C ARG A 348 10.85 -34.70 8.56
N GLY A 349 11.65 -33.74 8.09
CA GLY A 349 11.28 -32.89 6.97
C GLY A 349 10.20 -31.86 7.33
N PHE A 350 10.24 -31.33 8.55
CA PHE A 350 9.31 -30.32 9.06
C PHE A 350 9.72 -28.88 8.78
N LEU A 351 10.91 -28.66 8.22
CA LEU A 351 11.40 -27.33 7.87
C LEU A 351 11.16 -27.06 6.38
N ILE A 352 10.85 -25.81 6.05
CA ILE A 352 10.82 -25.31 4.67
C ILE A 352 12.14 -25.67 3.97
N ARG A 353 12.05 -26.01 2.69
CA ARG A 353 13.22 -26.32 1.86
C ARG A 353 13.59 -25.10 1.02
N GLN A 354 14.87 -25.01 0.75
CA GLN A 354 15.43 -24.05 -0.19
C GLN A 354 16.02 -24.86 -1.33
N ASP A 355 15.43 -24.75 -2.51
CA ASP A 355 15.77 -25.56 -3.69
C ASP A 355 17.17 -25.21 -4.23
N ARG A 356 17.69 -24.02 -3.90
CA ARG A 356 19.01 -23.51 -4.30
C ARG A 356 19.65 -22.70 -3.18
N GLY A 357 20.98 -22.77 -3.03
CA GLY A 357 21.73 -22.03 -2.03
C GLY A 357 21.84 -22.73 -0.67
N VAL A 358 22.34 -22.01 0.34
CA VAL A 358 22.41 -22.50 1.72
C VAL A 358 21.01 -22.51 2.30
N ARG A 359 20.64 -23.59 2.98
CA ARG A 359 19.33 -23.71 3.66
C ARG A 359 19.28 -22.74 4.85
N MET A 360 18.86 -21.51 4.58
CA MET A 360 18.73 -20.40 5.53
C MET A 360 17.69 -19.44 4.94
N SER A 361 16.54 -19.31 5.60
CA SER A 361 15.44 -18.48 5.08
C SER A 361 15.43 -17.06 5.64
N MET A 362 16.11 -16.83 6.77
CA MET A 362 16.20 -15.54 7.43
C MET A 362 17.63 -15.27 7.92
N GLU A 363 18.14 -14.07 7.66
CA GLU A 363 19.41 -13.53 8.14
C GLU A 363 19.24 -13.01 9.58
N ALA A 364 18.98 -13.94 10.50
CA ALA A 364 18.89 -13.70 11.93
C ALA A 364 19.78 -14.72 12.67
N HIS A 365 20.44 -14.31 13.77
CA HIS A 365 21.26 -15.16 14.64
C HIS A 365 21.96 -16.34 13.92
N HIS A 366 21.67 -17.58 14.31
CA HIS A 366 22.28 -18.81 13.78
C HIS A 366 21.65 -19.30 12.46
N GLY A 367 21.08 -18.39 11.66
CA GLY A 367 20.52 -18.64 10.33
C GLY A 367 19.32 -19.59 10.33
N PRO A 368 18.19 -19.21 10.94
CA PRO A 368 17.05 -20.08 11.10
C PRO A 368 16.35 -20.40 9.78
N ILE A 369 15.57 -21.47 9.85
CA ILE A 369 14.64 -21.88 8.80
C ILE A 369 13.24 -21.97 9.40
N HIS A 370 12.24 -21.50 8.67
CA HIS A 370 10.85 -21.64 9.04
C HIS A 370 10.40 -23.11 9.07
N PHE A 371 9.61 -23.52 10.05
CA PHE A 371 8.87 -24.78 9.96
C PHE A 371 7.83 -24.67 8.84
N ASP A 372 7.50 -25.81 8.24
CA ASP A 372 6.57 -25.90 7.13
C ASP A 372 5.13 -26.06 7.63
N ALA A 373 4.42 -24.94 7.77
CA ALA A 373 3.03 -24.94 8.20
C ALA A 373 2.11 -25.76 7.29
N THR A 374 2.47 -25.97 6.03
CA THR A 374 1.67 -26.78 5.09
C THR A 374 1.81 -28.29 5.31
N ASN A 375 2.76 -28.72 6.16
CA ASN A 375 2.93 -30.10 6.58
C ASN A 375 2.09 -30.37 7.85
N PRO A 376 1.05 -31.22 7.81
CA PRO A 376 0.21 -31.50 8.98
C PRO A 376 0.98 -32.05 10.18
N GLU A 377 2.00 -32.89 9.94
CA GLU A 377 2.83 -33.42 11.02
C GLU A 377 3.72 -32.35 11.67
N ALA A 378 4.21 -31.39 10.87
CA ALA A 378 5.01 -30.29 11.40
C ALA A 378 4.14 -29.37 12.27
N ARG A 379 2.92 -29.03 11.83
CA ARG A 379 1.97 -28.26 12.66
C ARG A 379 1.70 -28.95 13.98
N LYS A 380 1.42 -30.26 13.95
CA LYS A 380 1.20 -31.04 15.16
C LYS A 380 2.41 -31.01 16.08
N PHE A 381 3.62 -31.19 15.55
CA PHE A 381 4.86 -31.15 16.33
C PHE A 381 5.07 -29.80 17.02
N VAL A 382 4.87 -28.69 16.28
CA VAL A 382 4.98 -27.34 16.83
C VAL A 382 3.93 -27.11 17.91
N TRP A 383 2.67 -27.47 17.64
CA TRP A 383 1.59 -27.36 18.63
C TRP A 383 1.90 -28.18 19.89
N ASP A 384 2.28 -29.44 19.78
CA ASP A 384 2.55 -30.30 20.94
C ASP A 384 3.70 -29.72 21.80
N THR A 385 4.69 -29.09 21.16
CA THR A 385 5.81 -28.43 21.85
C THR A 385 5.36 -27.17 22.58
N VAL A 386 4.63 -26.28 21.88
CA VAL A 386 4.02 -25.08 22.46
C VAL A 386 3.06 -25.44 23.60
N LYS A 387 2.25 -26.48 23.41
CA LYS A 387 1.27 -26.93 24.38
C LYS A 387 1.95 -27.28 25.70
N LYS A 388 2.98 -28.12 25.63
CA LYS A 388 3.78 -28.55 26.78
C LYS A 388 4.42 -27.36 27.51
N ASN A 389 4.95 -26.39 26.77
CA ASN A 389 5.78 -25.33 27.34
C ASN A 389 5.00 -24.08 27.76
N TYR A 390 3.80 -23.85 27.21
CA TYR A 390 2.98 -22.66 27.44
C TYR A 390 1.52 -22.99 27.82
N TYR A 391 0.81 -23.75 26.98
CA TYR A 391 -0.62 -24.01 27.20
C TYR A 391 -0.89 -24.75 28.51
N ASP A 392 -0.09 -25.77 28.82
CA ASP A 392 -0.22 -26.56 30.05
C ASP A 392 0.09 -25.74 31.31
N LYS A 393 0.73 -24.57 31.17
CA LYS A 393 0.92 -23.57 32.23
C LYS A 393 -0.28 -22.62 32.38
N GLY A 394 -1.22 -22.69 31.45
CA GLY A 394 -2.45 -21.92 31.45
C GLY A 394 -2.50 -20.74 30.47
N ILE A 395 -1.55 -20.61 29.54
CA ILE A 395 -1.53 -19.59 28.48
C ILE A 395 -2.43 -20.04 27.32
N LYS A 396 -3.42 -19.23 26.94
CA LYS A 396 -4.46 -19.62 25.96
C LYS A 396 -4.44 -18.82 24.66
N VAL A 397 -3.62 -17.77 24.60
CA VAL A 397 -3.56 -16.86 23.46
C VAL A 397 -2.15 -16.84 22.93
N PHE A 398 -2.01 -17.03 21.62
CA PHE A 398 -0.70 -17.03 20.96
C PHE A 398 -0.61 -15.91 19.93
N TRP A 399 0.52 -15.23 19.95
CA TRP A 399 0.90 -14.29 18.90
C TRP A 399 1.75 -15.04 17.88
N LEU A 400 1.10 -15.47 16.81
CA LEU A 400 1.69 -16.17 15.66
C LEU A 400 2.31 -15.13 14.73
N ASP A 401 3.50 -14.72 15.09
CA ASP A 401 4.27 -13.70 14.39
C ASP A 401 5.05 -14.28 13.22
N GLU A 402 5.57 -13.44 12.32
CA GLU A 402 6.27 -13.88 11.10
C GLU A 402 5.44 -14.85 10.24
N ALA A 403 4.13 -14.60 10.15
CA ALA A 403 3.16 -15.54 9.60
C ALA A 403 3.13 -15.61 8.06
N GLU A 404 3.89 -14.77 7.35
CA GLU A 404 3.88 -14.71 5.88
C GLU A 404 4.37 -16.00 5.19
N PRO A 405 5.55 -16.58 5.53
CA PRO A 405 6.55 -16.19 6.52
C PRO A 405 7.60 -15.18 6.00
N GLU A 406 8.22 -14.43 6.92
CA GLU A 406 9.17 -13.37 6.54
C GLU A 406 10.53 -13.92 6.13
N TYR A 407 10.76 -13.89 4.82
CA TYR A 407 12.06 -14.20 4.24
C TYR A 407 12.95 -12.98 4.22
N SER A 408 14.25 -13.14 4.51
CA SER A 408 15.21 -12.04 4.28
C SER A 408 15.34 -11.66 2.82
N VAL A 409 15.08 -12.61 1.91
CA VAL A 409 14.93 -12.34 0.48
C VAL A 409 13.66 -13.03 0.01
N TYR A 410 12.68 -12.26 -0.46
CA TYR A 410 11.41 -12.77 -0.98
C TYR A 410 11.53 -13.33 -2.41
N ASP A 411 12.53 -14.15 -2.65
CA ASP A 411 12.70 -14.93 -3.88
C ASP A 411 11.81 -16.18 -3.78
N PHE A 412 10.51 -15.99 -4.00
CA PHE A 412 9.49 -17.04 -3.83
C PHE A 412 9.78 -18.33 -4.62
N ASP A 413 10.56 -18.27 -5.70
CA ASP A 413 10.90 -19.40 -6.55
C ASP A 413 11.96 -20.34 -5.98
N ILE A 414 12.73 -19.90 -4.97
CA ILE A 414 13.74 -20.75 -4.33
C ILE A 414 13.21 -21.53 -3.13
N TYR A 415 12.01 -21.22 -2.63
CA TYR A 415 11.42 -21.90 -1.47
C TYR A 415 10.43 -23.00 -1.88
N ARG A 416 10.39 -24.06 -1.08
CA ARG A 416 9.50 -25.20 -1.28
C ARG A 416 8.89 -25.69 0.02
N TYR A 417 7.58 -25.87 -0.02
CA TYR A 417 6.74 -26.39 1.05
C TYR A 417 6.35 -27.85 0.76
N HIS A 418 5.70 -28.48 1.73
CA HIS A 418 5.18 -29.84 1.65
C HIS A 418 4.14 -29.96 0.53
N LEU A 419 3.26 -28.97 0.39
CA LEU A 419 2.24 -28.96 -0.67
C LEU A 419 2.80 -28.64 -2.06
N GLY A 420 4.00 -28.06 -2.17
CA GLY A 420 4.60 -27.70 -3.46
C GLY A 420 5.59 -26.54 -3.42
N PRO A 421 6.08 -26.08 -4.59
CA PRO A 421 6.88 -24.86 -4.69
C PRO A 421 6.14 -23.66 -4.11
N ASN A 422 6.84 -22.74 -3.44
CA ASN A 422 6.21 -21.53 -2.89
C ASN A 422 5.52 -20.70 -3.99
N LEU A 423 6.08 -20.60 -5.20
CA LEU A 423 5.38 -19.97 -6.33
C LEU A 423 3.95 -20.50 -6.59
N SER A 424 3.65 -21.77 -6.29
CA SER A 424 2.34 -22.38 -6.55
C SER A 424 1.40 -22.34 -5.35
N VAL A 425 1.92 -22.31 -4.11
CA VAL A 425 1.11 -22.46 -2.89
C VAL A 425 1.49 -21.50 -1.75
N GLY A 426 2.39 -20.56 -2.02
CA GLY A 426 3.07 -19.71 -1.04
C GLY A 426 2.10 -18.93 -0.16
N ASN A 427 1.04 -18.38 -0.78
CA ASN A 427 0.07 -17.56 -0.07
C ASN A 427 -0.75 -18.33 0.97
N PHE A 428 -0.72 -19.67 0.93
CA PHE A 428 -1.49 -20.52 1.84
C PHE A 428 -0.81 -20.74 3.21
N PHE A 429 0.49 -20.44 3.34
CA PHE A 429 1.25 -20.64 4.58
C PHE A 429 0.58 -20.03 5.83
N PRO A 430 0.18 -18.73 5.86
CA PRO A 430 -0.44 -18.15 7.05
C PRO A 430 -1.73 -18.86 7.47
N SER A 431 -2.52 -19.33 6.51
CA SER A 431 -3.76 -20.05 6.79
C SER A 431 -3.49 -21.36 7.50
N GLU A 432 -2.47 -22.10 7.06
CA GLU A 432 -2.10 -23.36 7.70
C GLU A 432 -1.40 -23.14 9.04
N PHE A 433 -0.66 -22.03 9.21
CA PHE A 433 -0.09 -21.67 10.51
C PHE A 433 -1.19 -21.39 11.54
N ALA A 434 -2.20 -20.58 11.16
CA ALA A 434 -3.39 -20.34 11.98
C ALA A 434 -4.10 -21.65 12.35
N ARG A 435 -4.31 -22.50 11.34
CA ARG A 435 -5.01 -23.78 11.47
C ARG A 435 -4.35 -24.70 12.50
N GLY A 436 -3.03 -24.81 12.50
CA GLY A 436 -2.30 -25.68 13.43
C GLY A 436 -2.57 -25.35 14.90
N PHE A 437 -2.55 -24.07 15.24
CA PHE A 437 -2.83 -23.61 16.61
C PHE A 437 -4.31 -23.69 16.95
N TYR A 438 -5.18 -23.35 16.00
CA TYR A 438 -6.62 -23.44 16.20
C TYR A 438 -7.09 -24.88 16.45
N GLU A 439 -6.64 -25.84 15.62
CA GLU A 439 -6.95 -27.26 15.80
C GLU A 439 -6.39 -27.76 17.13
N GLY A 440 -5.14 -27.43 17.45
CA GLY A 440 -4.52 -27.85 18.72
C GLY A 440 -5.21 -27.32 19.97
N LEU A 441 -5.60 -26.04 19.97
CA LEU A 441 -6.37 -25.42 21.05
C LEU A 441 -7.76 -26.05 21.20
N LYS A 442 -8.43 -26.28 20.07
CA LYS A 442 -9.75 -26.92 20.06
C LYS A 442 -9.70 -28.35 20.59
N GLU A 443 -8.71 -29.13 20.17
CA GLU A 443 -8.45 -30.48 20.70
C GLU A 443 -8.12 -30.48 22.19
N SER A 444 -7.53 -29.38 22.69
CA SER A 444 -7.20 -29.20 24.10
C SER A 444 -8.35 -28.65 24.96
N GLY A 445 -9.52 -28.42 24.36
CA GLY A 445 -10.76 -28.05 25.05
C GLY A 445 -11.19 -26.59 24.94
N GLU A 446 -10.47 -25.75 24.19
CA GLU A 446 -10.85 -24.35 23.99
C GLU A 446 -11.92 -24.19 22.90
N SER A 447 -12.94 -23.36 23.15
CA SER A 447 -14.04 -23.12 22.21
C SER A 447 -14.08 -21.70 21.63
N GLN A 448 -13.56 -20.71 22.36
CA GLN A 448 -13.49 -19.30 21.95
C GLN A 448 -12.03 -18.91 21.69
N ILE A 449 -11.51 -19.38 20.56
CA ILE A 449 -10.09 -19.25 20.23
C ILE A 449 -9.83 -17.97 19.46
N VAL A 450 -8.85 -17.20 19.93
CA VAL A 450 -8.27 -16.06 19.22
C VAL A 450 -6.74 -16.16 19.28
N ASN A 451 -6.10 -15.99 18.13
CA ASN A 451 -4.65 -15.86 18.02
C ASN A 451 -4.34 -14.60 17.20
N LEU A 452 -3.26 -13.90 17.57
CA LEU A 452 -2.81 -12.71 16.85
C LEU A 452 -1.89 -13.14 15.69
N LEU A 453 -2.25 -12.83 14.44
CA LEU A 453 -1.52 -13.23 13.21
C LEU A 453 -1.09 -12.04 12.37
N ARG A 454 0.14 -12.08 11.82
CA ARG A 454 0.66 -10.95 11.02
C ARG A 454 0.13 -10.95 9.61
N CYS A 455 -0.25 -12.13 9.15
CA CYS A 455 -0.63 -12.40 7.78
C CYS A 455 -1.77 -13.42 7.74
N ALA A 456 -2.50 -13.43 6.64
CA ALA A 456 -3.66 -14.29 6.43
C ALA A 456 -3.87 -14.56 4.94
N TRP A 457 -4.69 -15.57 4.66
CA TRP A 457 -5.22 -15.85 3.32
C TRP A 457 -6.74 -16.07 3.40
N ALA A 458 -7.40 -16.21 2.25
CA ALA A 458 -8.83 -16.48 2.19
C ALA A 458 -9.22 -17.68 3.08
N GLY A 459 -10.17 -17.48 3.97
CA GLY A 459 -10.65 -18.51 4.89
C GLY A 459 -9.89 -18.62 6.22
N SER A 460 -8.80 -17.86 6.45
CA SER A 460 -8.07 -17.94 7.74
C SER A 460 -8.91 -17.41 8.92
N GLN A 461 -9.94 -16.60 8.69
CA GLN A 461 -10.80 -16.04 9.73
C GLN A 461 -11.47 -17.11 10.61
N LYS A 462 -11.79 -18.29 10.06
CA LYS A 462 -12.42 -19.39 10.83
C LYS A 462 -11.49 -20.05 11.84
N TYR A 463 -10.19 -19.82 11.71
CA TYR A 463 -9.17 -20.34 12.61
C TYR A 463 -8.85 -19.36 13.76
N GLY A 464 -9.78 -18.45 14.07
CA GLY A 464 -9.61 -17.48 15.16
C GLY A 464 -8.49 -16.46 14.88
N ALA A 465 -8.24 -16.14 13.61
CA ALA A 465 -7.15 -15.25 13.21
C ALA A 465 -7.54 -13.78 13.41
N LEU A 466 -7.01 -13.14 14.45
CA LEU A 466 -6.98 -11.70 14.60
C LEU A 466 -5.77 -11.17 13.84
N VAL A 467 -6.00 -10.50 12.70
CA VAL A 467 -4.89 -10.00 11.88
C VAL A 467 -4.43 -8.62 12.37
N TRP A 468 -3.11 -8.39 12.47
CA TRP A 468 -2.59 -7.03 12.61
C TRP A 468 -1.67 -6.62 11.47
N SER A 469 -1.49 -5.31 11.33
CA SER A 469 -0.89 -4.70 10.15
C SER A 469 0.63 -4.82 9.97
N GLY A 470 1.31 -5.58 10.83
CA GLY A 470 2.77 -5.73 10.80
C GLY A 470 3.55 -4.44 11.06
N ASP A 471 4.82 -4.47 10.67
CA ASP A 471 5.87 -3.57 11.18
C ASP A 471 5.94 -2.25 10.41
N ILE A 472 4.94 -1.41 10.66
CA ILE A 472 4.78 -0.12 9.99
C ILE A 472 5.51 1.02 10.71
N ALA A 473 5.90 2.06 9.97
CA ALA A 473 6.48 3.25 10.57
C ALA A 473 5.48 4.02 11.45
N SER A 474 5.94 4.64 12.53
CA SER A 474 5.20 5.59 13.34
C SER A 474 5.03 6.92 12.59
N SER A 475 4.06 6.97 11.66
CA SER A 475 3.83 8.15 10.83
C SER A 475 2.35 8.38 10.49
N TRP A 476 1.99 9.63 10.19
CA TRP A 476 0.66 10.00 9.68
C TRP A 476 0.28 9.31 8.36
N GLY A 477 1.29 9.04 7.51
CA GLY A 477 1.08 8.28 6.29
C GLY A 477 0.67 6.84 6.59
N SER A 478 1.37 6.20 7.53
CA SER A 478 1.04 4.84 7.99
C SER A 478 -0.34 4.78 8.62
N LEU A 479 -0.72 5.73 9.48
CA LEU A 479 -2.05 5.80 10.09
C LEU A 479 -3.16 5.85 9.02
N ARG A 480 -3.00 6.68 7.98
CA ARG A 480 -3.95 6.75 6.85
C ARG A 480 -4.03 5.44 6.08
N ASN A 481 -2.88 4.82 5.80
CA ASN A 481 -2.84 3.54 5.12
C ASN A 481 -3.55 2.44 5.93
N GLN A 482 -3.40 2.44 7.26
CA GLN A 482 -4.01 1.42 8.10
C GLN A 482 -5.53 1.52 8.16
N LEU A 483 -6.10 2.73 8.07
CA LEU A 483 -7.54 2.87 7.95
C LEU A 483 -8.04 2.21 6.66
N ALA A 484 -7.41 2.48 5.52
CA ALA A 484 -7.78 1.87 4.25
C ALA A 484 -7.57 0.33 4.27
N ALA A 485 -6.46 -0.12 4.85
CA ALA A 485 -6.15 -1.54 4.98
C ALA A 485 -7.14 -2.30 5.88
N GLY A 486 -7.49 -1.76 7.04
CA GLY A 486 -8.44 -2.38 7.96
C GLY A 486 -9.86 -2.48 7.37
N LEU A 487 -10.29 -1.45 6.63
CA LEU A 487 -11.58 -1.46 5.94
C LEU A 487 -11.60 -2.48 4.79
N ASN A 488 -10.51 -2.59 4.02
CA ASN A 488 -10.37 -3.60 2.98
C ASN A 488 -10.27 -5.01 3.55
N MET A 489 -9.58 -5.23 4.68
CA MET A 489 -9.59 -6.50 5.41
C MET A 489 -11.00 -6.90 5.86
N GLY A 490 -11.79 -5.94 6.37
CA GLY A 490 -13.19 -6.16 6.73
C GLY A 490 -14.03 -6.65 5.54
N ILE A 491 -13.89 -6.03 4.37
CA ILE A 491 -14.56 -6.48 3.14
C ILE A 491 -14.02 -7.82 2.65
N ALA A 492 -12.74 -8.11 2.87
CA ALA A 492 -12.10 -9.39 2.58
C ALA A 492 -12.49 -10.53 3.56
N GLY A 493 -13.52 -10.33 4.40
CA GLY A 493 -14.07 -11.33 5.32
C GLY A 493 -13.37 -11.40 6.68
N PHE A 494 -12.40 -10.53 6.96
CA PHE A 494 -11.70 -10.48 8.24
C PHE A 494 -12.33 -9.46 9.17
N SER A 495 -13.30 -9.94 9.96
CA SER A 495 -13.94 -9.13 11.00
C SER A 495 -12.99 -8.77 12.15
N TRP A 496 -11.91 -9.54 12.34
CA TRP A 496 -10.92 -9.34 13.39
C TRP A 496 -9.64 -8.75 12.81
N PHE A 497 -9.48 -7.45 13.03
CA PHE A 497 -8.33 -6.67 12.58
C PHE A 497 -7.86 -5.71 13.69
N THR A 498 -6.57 -5.43 13.76
CA THR A 498 -6.00 -4.39 14.64
C THR A 498 -4.70 -3.83 14.07
N THR A 499 -4.16 -2.81 14.72
CA THR A 499 -2.82 -2.27 14.42
C THR A 499 -1.98 -2.19 15.69
N ASP A 500 -0.73 -1.80 15.54
CA ASP A 500 0.06 -1.24 16.63
C ASP A 500 -0.38 0.20 16.87
N ILE A 501 -1.03 0.50 18.00
CA ILE A 501 -1.37 1.90 18.32
C ILE A 501 -0.08 2.72 18.43
N GLY A 502 0.05 3.72 17.56
CA GLY A 502 1.24 4.56 17.40
C GLY A 502 2.16 4.16 16.24
N GLY A 503 1.92 3.01 15.59
CA GLY A 503 2.83 2.39 14.64
C GLY A 503 3.91 1.57 15.35
N PHE A 504 4.75 0.87 14.59
CA PHE A 504 5.79 0.00 15.14
C PHE A 504 7.11 0.75 15.32
N HIS A 505 7.72 1.23 14.23
CA HIS A 505 9.08 1.78 14.25
C HIS A 505 9.16 3.30 14.44
N GLY A 506 10.18 3.76 15.15
CA GLY A 506 10.68 5.15 15.09
C GLY A 506 9.89 6.19 15.89
N GLY A 507 8.97 5.76 16.75
CA GLY A 507 8.23 6.64 17.65
C GLY A 507 8.97 6.84 18.98
N ASP A 508 9.20 8.09 19.37
CA ASP A 508 9.85 8.47 20.64
C ASP A 508 8.80 9.06 21.61
N PRO A 509 8.49 8.40 22.74
CA PRO A 509 7.51 8.89 23.72
C PRO A 509 7.82 10.27 24.30
N ASP A 510 9.04 10.80 24.17
CA ASP A 510 9.42 12.15 24.58
C ASP A 510 9.27 13.21 23.48
N ASP A 511 9.05 12.81 22.23
CA ASP A 511 8.79 13.72 21.11
C ASP A 511 7.32 14.20 21.09
N PRO A 512 7.06 15.52 21.23
CA PRO A 512 5.71 16.07 21.15
C PRO A 512 4.99 15.78 19.82
N GLU A 513 5.70 15.69 18.70
CA GLU A 513 5.07 15.38 17.41
C GLU A 513 4.61 13.91 17.35
N PHE A 514 5.39 12.99 17.93
CA PHE A 514 4.98 11.60 18.09
C PHE A 514 3.82 11.46 19.08
N ARG A 515 3.83 12.18 20.21
CA ARG A 515 2.72 12.18 21.18
C ARG A 515 1.39 12.54 20.52
N GLU A 516 1.37 13.53 19.63
CA GLU A 516 0.16 13.87 18.88
C GLU A 516 -0.31 12.70 17.99
N LEU A 517 0.59 12.11 17.21
CA LEU A 517 0.29 10.94 16.38
C LEU A 517 -0.24 9.77 17.22
N PHE A 518 0.45 9.47 18.33
CA PHE A 518 0.10 8.43 19.27
C PHE A 518 -1.31 8.63 19.82
N VAL A 519 -1.64 9.84 20.28
CA VAL A 519 -2.99 10.18 20.75
C VAL A 519 -4.03 9.90 19.67
N ARG A 520 -3.83 10.40 18.44
CA ARG A 520 -4.82 10.17 17.35
C ARG A 520 -4.97 8.69 17.00
N TRP A 521 -3.89 7.94 17.07
CA TRP A 521 -3.93 6.50 16.84
C TRP A 521 -4.63 5.76 17.99
N PHE A 522 -4.42 6.17 19.23
CA PHE A 522 -5.06 5.58 20.41
C PHE A 522 -6.58 5.83 20.39
N GLN A 523 -6.99 7.03 19.99
CA GLN A 523 -8.38 7.39 19.77
C GLN A 523 -9.03 6.48 18.72
N TRP A 524 -8.36 6.28 17.58
CA TRP A 524 -8.84 5.39 16.53
C TRP A 524 -8.88 3.92 16.97
N GLY A 525 -7.82 3.43 17.63
CA GLY A 525 -7.71 2.05 18.11
C GLY A 525 -8.82 1.64 19.08
N THR A 526 -9.42 2.60 19.78
CA THR A 526 -10.60 2.37 20.63
C THR A 526 -11.82 1.87 19.84
N PHE A 527 -11.92 2.29 18.57
CA PHE A 527 -12.98 1.94 17.61
C PHE A 527 -12.49 0.98 16.53
N CYS A 528 -11.39 0.27 16.76
CA CYS A 528 -10.99 -0.90 15.99
C CYS A 528 -11.65 -2.17 16.57
N PRO A 529 -11.70 -3.27 15.78
CA PRO A 529 -12.22 -4.55 16.28
C PRO A 529 -11.57 -4.96 17.61
N VAL A 530 -10.24 -4.88 17.70
CA VAL A 530 -9.47 -5.05 18.94
C VAL A 530 -8.66 -3.79 19.24
N MET A 531 -8.58 -3.41 20.51
CA MET A 531 -7.81 -2.26 20.98
C MET A 531 -6.47 -2.72 21.55
N ARG A 532 -5.41 -2.64 20.75
CA ARG A 532 -4.07 -3.15 21.10
C ARG A 532 -2.98 -2.09 20.99
N LEU A 533 -2.25 -1.88 22.08
CA LEU A 533 -1.06 -1.03 22.13
C LEU A 533 0.21 -1.88 21.96
N HIS A 534 1.06 -1.52 21.01
CA HIS A 534 2.35 -2.17 20.73
C HIS A 534 3.29 -1.20 19.98
N GLY A 535 4.59 -1.52 19.94
CA GLY A 535 5.60 -0.83 19.12
C GLY A 535 7.03 -0.96 19.64
N ASP A 536 8.00 -0.72 18.75
CA ASP A 536 9.45 -0.59 19.02
C ASP A 536 9.77 0.91 19.17
N ARG A 537 9.68 1.39 20.41
CA ARG A 537 9.84 2.81 20.75
C ARG A 537 11.31 3.21 20.86
N GLU A 538 11.61 4.46 20.55
CA GLU A 538 12.92 5.06 20.79
C GLU A 538 12.92 5.86 22.10
N PRO A 539 14.07 6.08 22.76
CA PRO A 539 15.33 5.37 22.51
C PRO A 539 15.27 3.91 23.00
N LYS A 540 15.99 3.01 22.33
CA LYS A 540 16.12 1.61 22.76
C LYS A 540 16.74 1.47 24.15
N GLN A 541 16.24 0.51 24.91
CA GLN A 541 16.77 0.11 26.21
C GLN A 541 18.10 -0.64 26.07
N PRO A 542 18.99 -0.54 27.07
CA PRO A 542 20.25 -1.29 27.07
C PRO A 542 20.01 -2.79 27.17
N ARG A 543 20.98 -3.54 26.64
CA ARG A 543 21.02 -5.00 26.72
C ARG A 543 21.09 -5.49 28.17
N LEU A 544 20.21 -6.41 28.57
CA LEU A 544 20.14 -6.94 29.95
C LEU A 544 20.98 -8.20 30.22
N GLY A 545 21.41 -8.94 29.20
CA GLY A 545 22.12 -10.20 29.39
C GLY A 545 23.03 -10.56 28.22
N THR A 546 23.70 -11.71 28.29
CA THR A 546 24.61 -12.20 27.24
C THR A 546 24.12 -13.45 26.51
N THR A 547 23.02 -14.04 26.97
CA THR A 547 22.46 -15.33 26.49
C THR A 547 21.05 -15.17 25.95
N GLY A 548 20.61 -16.17 25.18
CA GLY A 548 19.24 -16.28 24.68
C GLY A 548 18.77 -15.03 23.93
N GLY A 549 17.49 -14.72 24.06
CA GLY A 549 16.90 -13.55 23.40
C GLY A 549 17.43 -12.17 23.83
N SER A 550 18.30 -12.09 24.86
CA SER A 550 18.95 -10.83 25.26
C SER A 550 19.83 -10.20 24.18
N HIS A 551 20.18 -10.93 23.12
CA HIS A 551 20.88 -10.36 21.97
C HIS A 551 20.03 -9.32 21.22
N CYS A 552 18.70 -9.42 21.31
CA CYS A 552 17.79 -8.43 20.77
C CYS A 552 17.50 -7.33 21.80
N LEU A 553 17.79 -6.07 21.44
CA LEU A 553 17.48 -4.91 22.28
C LEU A 553 15.97 -4.69 22.38
N SER A 554 15.53 -4.25 23.56
CA SER A 554 14.16 -3.77 23.76
C SER A 554 14.05 -2.31 23.35
N GLY A 555 12.92 -1.89 22.80
CA GLY A 555 12.55 -0.49 22.61
C GLY A 555 12.27 0.22 23.93
N GLY A 556 11.98 1.52 23.85
CA GLY A 556 11.61 2.37 24.98
C GLY A 556 10.26 2.00 25.63
N PRO A 557 9.86 2.72 26.69
CA PRO A 557 8.56 2.56 27.33
C PRO A 557 7.39 2.78 26.36
N ASN A 558 6.28 2.05 26.55
CA ASN A 558 5.09 2.11 25.68
C ASN A 558 3.79 1.89 26.46
N GLU A 559 3.81 2.12 27.76
CA GLU A 559 2.63 2.10 28.63
C GLU A 559 1.91 3.46 28.54
N VAL A 560 0.61 3.52 28.86
CA VAL A 560 -0.17 4.76 28.67
C VAL A 560 0.30 5.94 29.52
N TRP A 561 1.06 5.70 30.58
CA TRP A 561 1.67 6.73 31.43
C TRP A 561 3.04 7.20 30.94
N SER A 562 3.56 6.62 29.85
CA SER A 562 4.91 6.90 29.34
C SER A 562 4.99 8.10 28.39
N TYR A 563 3.87 8.81 28.17
CA TYR A 563 3.73 9.88 27.18
C TYR A 563 3.46 11.26 27.80
N GLY A 564 3.67 11.40 29.11
CA GLY A 564 3.33 12.59 29.89
C GLY A 564 1.87 12.64 30.35
N GLU A 565 1.59 13.50 31.33
CA GLU A 565 0.31 13.54 32.06
C GLU A 565 -0.89 13.91 31.16
N ASP A 566 -0.72 14.84 30.21
CA ASP A 566 -1.79 15.24 29.30
C ASP A 566 -2.23 14.09 28.38
N VAL A 567 -1.26 13.33 27.85
CA VAL A 567 -1.54 12.16 27.01
C VAL A 567 -2.12 11.03 27.86
N TYR A 568 -1.60 10.82 29.06
CA TYR A 568 -2.11 9.82 30.01
C TYR A 568 -3.61 10.03 30.30
N ALA A 569 -4.03 11.27 30.58
CA ALA A 569 -5.44 11.59 30.83
C ALA A 569 -6.34 11.26 29.61
N ILE A 570 -5.85 11.50 28.39
CA ILE A 570 -6.56 11.14 27.16
C ILE A 570 -6.63 9.62 27.01
N CYS A 571 -5.52 8.90 27.22
CA CYS A 571 -5.51 7.44 27.16
C CYS A 571 -6.48 6.83 28.17
N GLU A 572 -6.50 7.31 29.41
CA GLU A 572 -7.45 6.86 30.44
C GLU A 572 -8.91 7.06 30.00
N LYS A 573 -9.25 8.24 29.46
CA LYS A 573 -10.59 8.53 28.91
C LYS A 573 -10.99 7.47 27.87
N TYR A 574 -10.10 7.14 26.95
CA TYR A 574 -10.38 6.20 25.86
C TYR A 574 -10.37 4.72 26.31
N LEU A 575 -9.54 4.35 27.29
CA LEU A 575 -9.64 3.03 27.94
C LEU A 575 -11.00 2.84 28.60
N ARG A 576 -11.47 3.83 29.38
CA ARG A 576 -12.79 3.79 30.01
C ARG A 576 -13.92 3.82 28.99
N LEU A 577 -13.74 4.53 27.87
CA LEU A 577 -14.70 4.52 26.77
C LEU A 577 -14.80 3.12 26.13
N ARG A 578 -13.68 2.44 25.87
CA ARG A 578 -13.67 1.05 25.39
C ARG A 578 -14.45 0.14 26.34
N GLU A 579 -14.20 0.28 27.65
CA GLU A 579 -14.94 -0.47 28.68
C GLU A 579 -16.45 -0.20 28.64
N SER A 580 -16.86 1.06 28.51
CA SER A 580 -18.27 1.42 28.43
C SER A 580 -18.98 0.87 27.18
N MET A 581 -18.22 0.53 26.12
CA MET A 581 -18.74 -0.05 24.88
C MET A 581 -18.71 -1.59 24.86
N ARG A 582 -18.25 -2.26 25.92
CA ARG A 582 -18.02 -3.72 25.94
C ARG A 582 -19.20 -4.55 25.45
N GLU A 583 -20.41 -4.24 25.94
CA GLU A 583 -21.63 -4.93 25.55
C GLU A 583 -21.91 -4.80 24.05
N TYR A 584 -21.83 -3.56 23.53
CA TYR A 584 -22.00 -3.30 22.10
C TYR A 584 -20.91 -3.99 21.27
N THR A 585 -19.65 -3.92 21.68
CA THR A 585 -18.57 -4.65 21.00
C THR A 585 -18.81 -6.16 21.01
N ARG A 586 -19.37 -6.74 22.08
CA ARG A 586 -19.75 -8.15 22.13
C ARG A 586 -20.85 -8.48 21.13
N GLU A 587 -21.86 -7.62 20.99
CA GLU A 587 -22.90 -7.76 19.95
C GLU A 587 -22.30 -7.74 18.54
N LEU A 588 -21.34 -6.86 18.28
CA LEU A 588 -20.67 -6.82 16.98
C LEU A 588 -19.86 -8.09 16.70
N HIS A 589 -19.15 -8.64 17.71
CA HIS A 589 -18.46 -9.92 17.57
C HIS A 589 -19.43 -11.09 17.38
N ARG A 590 -20.63 -11.03 17.98
CA ARG A 590 -21.71 -11.99 17.72
C ARG A 590 -22.17 -11.90 16.27
N ALA A 591 -22.42 -10.71 15.75
CA ALA A 591 -22.79 -10.52 14.34
C ALA A 591 -21.68 -10.99 13.38
N ALA A 592 -20.41 -10.79 13.73
CA ALA A 592 -19.27 -11.33 12.99
C ALA A 592 -19.26 -12.88 13.00
N HIS A 593 -19.52 -13.49 14.15
CA HIS A 593 -19.57 -14.95 14.30
C HIS A 593 -20.76 -15.58 13.57
N GLU A 594 -21.95 -15.00 13.74
CA GLU A 594 -23.21 -15.55 13.24
C GLU A 594 -23.42 -15.22 11.76
N ASN A 595 -23.04 -14.03 11.29
CA ASN A 595 -23.31 -13.58 9.93
C ASN A 595 -22.05 -13.41 9.08
N GLY A 596 -20.90 -13.10 9.70
CA GLY A 596 -19.68 -12.71 8.98
C GLY A 596 -19.54 -11.20 8.78
N ASP A 597 -20.31 -10.39 9.52
CA ASP A 597 -20.28 -8.94 9.37
C ASP A 597 -19.00 -8.32 9.96
N PRO A 598 -18.27 -7.45 9.24
CA PRO A 598 -17.11 -6.77 9.79
C PRO A 598 -17.51 -5.79 10.90
N LEU A 599 -16.62 -5.57 11.88
CA LEU A 599 -16.85 -4.60 12.95
C LEU A 599 -16.61 -3.16 12.48
N MET A 600 -15.53 -2.95 11.74
CA MET A 600 -15.25 -1.68 11.05
C MET A 600 -15.67 -1.80 9.58
N ARG A 601 -16.60 -0.95 9.15
CA ARG A 601 -17.29 -1.10 7.86
C ARG A 601 -17.17 0.18 7.03
N PRO A 602 -16.81 0.11 5.74
CA PRO A 602 -16.97 1.25 4.85
C PRO A 602 -18.41 1.77 4.87
N LEU A 603 -18.62 3.07 4.67
CA LEU A 603 -19.96 3.67 4.74
C LEU A 603 -20.97 2.99 3.79
N PHE A 604 -20.52 2.56 2.61
CA PHE A 604 -21.37 1.88 1.63
C PHE A 604 -21.92 0.55 2.14
N TYR A 605 -21.33 -0.06 3.17
CA TYR A 605 -21.81 -1.33 3.71
C TYR A 605 -23.18 -1.17 4.37
N ASP A 606 -23.38 -0.09 5.13
CA ASP A 606 -24.65 0.22 5.80
C ASP A 606 -25.53 1.19 4.97
N PHE A 607 -24.92 1.95 4.03
CA PHE A 607 -25.61 2.93 3.17
C PHE A 607 -25.30 2.71 1.67
N PRO A 608 -25.64 1.54 1.09
CA PRO A 608 -25.24 1.19 -0.27
C PRO A 608 -25.93 2.01 -1.37
N ASN A 609 -27.08 2.62 -1.07
CA ASN A 609 -27.87 3.40 -2.02
C ASN A 609 -27.34 4.83 -2.25
N GLU A 610 -26.35 5.27 -1.46
CA GLU A 610 -25.75 6.61 -1.56
C GLU A 610 -24.38 6.56 -2.26
N ASP A 611 -24.25 7.11 -3.47
CA ASP A 611 -22.98 7.12 -4.23
C ASP A 611 -21.81 7.73 -3.43
N LYS A 612 -22.09 8.73 -2.58
CA LYS A 612 -21.07 9.36 -1.74
C LYS A 612 -20.45 8.38 -0.73
N CYS A 613 -21.24 7.45 -0.19
CA CYS A 613 -20.76 6.42 0.74
C CYS A 613 -19.77 5.44 0.10
N TRP A 614 -19.77 5.31 -1.23
CA TRP A 614 -18.78 4.53 -1.98
C TRP A 614 -17.46 5.29 -2.19
N ARG A 615 -17.43 6.61 -2.00
CA ARG A 615 -16.25 7.45 -2.28
C ARG A 615 -15.50 7.88 -1.03
N VAL A 616 -16.18 7.99 0.10
CA VAL A 616 -15.57 8.38 1.38
C VAL A 616 -14.64 7.25 1.86
N GLY A 617 -13.36 7.58 2.05
CA GLY A 617 -12.32 6.63 2.47
C GLY A 617 -11.64 6.96 3.80
N ASP A 618 -12.08 8.04 4.46
CA ASP A 618 -11.51 8.59 5.70
C ASP A 618 -12.53 8.62 6.85
N GLN A 619 -13.64 7.90 6.69
CA GLN A 619 -14.69 7.67 7.66
C GLN A 619 -15.20 6.23 7.54
N TYR A 620 -15.76 5.69 8.62
CA TYR A 620 -16.32 4.34 8.62
C TYR A 620 -17.40 4.18 9.69
N MET A 621 -18.16 3.11 9.58
CA MET A 621 -19.13 2.67 10.58
C MET A 621 -18.47 1.65 11.53
N TYR A 622 -18.50 1.90 12.84
CA TYR A 622 -18.14 0.92 13.86
C TYR A 622 -19.40 0.20 14.33
N GLY A 623 -19.67 -0.93 13.66
CA GLY A 623 -20.99 -1.54 13.60
C GLY A 623 -22.06 -0.58 13.06
N PRO A 624 -23.34 -0.91 13.15
CA PRO A 624 -24.41 -0.10 12.58
C PRO A 624 -24.71 1.20 13.37
N LYS A 625 -24.14 1.38 14.56
CA LYS A 625 -24.51 2.45 15.51
C LYS A 625 -23.63 3.70 15.45
N TYR A 626 -22.32 3.55 15.30
CA TYR A 626 -21.36 4.66 15.43
C TYR A 626 -20.70 4.99 14.09
N LEU A 627 -20.79 6.25 13.69
CA LEU A 627 -19.98 6.84 12.62
C LEU A 627 -18.68 7.37 13.21
N VAL A 628 -17.54 6.90 12.71
CA VAL A 628 -16.20 7.24 13.17
C VAL A 628 -15.45 7.99 12.07
N ALA A 629 -14.84 9.12 12.42
CA ALA A 629 -14.06 9.95 11.49
C ALA A 629 -12.67 10.27 12.09
N PRO A 630 -11.67 9.36 11.95
CA PRO A 630 -10.35 9.50 12.57
C PRO A 630 -9.53 10.69 12.07
N VAL A 631 -8.83 11.40 12.93
CA VAL A 631 -7.95 12.51 12.52
C VAL A 631 -6.66 11.93 11.90
N LEU A 632 -6.41 12.20 10.61
CA LEU A 632 -5.34 11.57 9.82
C LEU A 632 -4.22 12.54 9.39
N GLN A 633 -4.16 13.72 10.02
CA GLN A 633 -3.16 14.75 9.76
C GLN A 633 -2.74 15.46 11.04
N ALA A 634 -1.45 15.84 11.11
CA ALA A 634 -0.90 16.61 12.21
C ALA A 634 -1.56 17.97 12.34
N LYS A 635 -1.75 18.42 13.59
CA LYS A 635 -2.25 19.74 13.98
C LYS A 635 -3.62 20.09 13.40
N GLN A 636 -4.38 19.09 12.97
CA GLN A 636 -5.72 19.28 12.41
C GLN A 636 -6.71 19.64 13.53
N GLN A 637 -7.24 20.86 13.48
CA GLN A 637 -8.17 21.43 14.47
C GLN A 637 -9.64 21.29 14.07
N THR A 638 -9.90 21.09 12.77
CA THR A 638 -11.23 20.81 12.22
C THR A 638 -11.11 19.84 11.05
N ARG A 639 -12.20 19.13 10.75
CA ARG A 639 -12.32 18.33 9.52
C ARG A 639 -13.74 18.35 8.99
N GLU A 640 -13.87 18.09 7.69
CA GLU A 640 -15.17 17.76 7.11
C GLU A 640 -15.56 16.32 7.46
N VAL A 641 -16.82 16.14 7.81
CA VAL A 641 -17.45 14.85 8.09
C VAL A 641 -18.75 14.75 7.31
N TYR A 642 -18.89 13.72 6.47
CA TYR A 642 -20.14 13.36 5.84
C TYR A 642 -20.99 12.49 6.77
N PHE A 643 -22.22 12.90 7.04
CA PHE A 643 -23.19 12.15 7.81
C PHE A 643 -24.10 11.39 6.83
N PRO A 644 -24.02 10.05 6.74
CA PRO A 644 -24.79 9.29 5.76
C PRO A 644 -26.24 9.08 6.20
N GLY A 645 -27.12 8.71 5.26
CA GLY A 645 -28.51 8.35 5.51
C GLY A 645 -29.45 9.55 5.51
N GLU A 646 -30.12 9.84 4.40
CA GLU A 646 -31.20 10.84 4.38
C GLU A 646 -32.28 10.49 5.42
N GLY A 647 -32.64 11.44 6.29
CA GLY A 647 -33.58 11.23 7.40
C GLY A 647 -33.01 10.55 8.64
N VAL A 648 -31.74 10.10 8.62
CA VAL A 648 -31.03 9.64 9.83
C VAL A 648 -30.55 10.87 10.61
N ARG A 649 -30.63 10.81 11.95
CA ARG A 649 -30.05 11.81 12.84
C ARG A 649 -28.84 11.24 13.56
N TRP A 650 -27.76 12.00 13.57
CA TRP A 650 -26.50 11.67 14.22
C TRP A 650 -26.27 12.59 15.41
N LYS A 651 -25.69 12.05 16.50
CA LYS A 651 -25.40 12.82 17.71
C LYS A 651 -23.99 12.54 18.21
N ASP A 652 -23.22 13.59 18.48
CA ASP A 652 -21.89 13.46 19.09
C ASP A 652 -21.95 13.29 20.62
N ALA A 653 -20.79 13.21 21.26
CA ALA A 653 -20.68 13.03 22.71
C ALA A 653 -21.08 14.30 23.50
N GLU A 654 -20.89 15.47 22.89
CA GLU A 654 -21.24 16.80 23.42
C GLU A 654 -22.73 17.12 23.25
N GLY A 655 -23.45 16.32 22.48
CA GLY A 655 -24.87 16.41 22.26
C GLY A 655 -25.28 17.25 21.05
N LEU A 656 -24.34 17.69 20.21
CA LEU A 656 -24.67 18.29 18.92
C LEU A 656 -25.26 17.25 17.98
N GLU A 657 -26.23 17.70 17.19
CA GLU A 657 -26.98 16.86 16.27
C GLU A 657 -26.73 17.26 14.82
N TYR A 658 -26.62 16.26 13.96
CA TYR A 658 -26.38 16.40 12.53
C TYR A 658 -27.43 15.59 11.76
N GLU A 659 -28.05 16.18 10.75
CA GLU A 659 -28.92 15.43 9.82
C GLU A 659 -28.06 14.66 8.81
N GLY A 660 -28.48 13.45 8.45
CA GLY A 660 -27.82 12.67 7.41
C GLY A 660 -28.09 13.20 6.01
N GLY A 661 -27.26 12.79 5.05
CA GLY A 661 -27.21 13.33 3.69
C GLY A 661 -26.35 14.60 3.54
N GLN A 662 -25.76 15.13 4.62
CA GLN A 662 -24.98 16.38 4.57
C GLN A 662 -23.53 16.21 5.04
N THR A 663 -22.69 17.19 4.69
CA THR A 663 -21.34 17.31 5.23
C THR A 663 -21.29 18.53 6.16
N ALA A 664 -20.65 18.38 7.32
CA ALA A 664 -20.39 19.48 8.22
C ALA A 664 -18.93 19.51 8.69
N THR A 665 -18.46 20.72 9.01
CA THR A 665 -17.17 20.95 9.64
C THR A 665 -17.26 20.63 11.14
N VAL A 666 -16.49 19.64 11.59
CA VAL A 666 -16.44 19.19 12.98
C VAL A 666 -15.09 19.57 13.61
N LYS A 667 -15.12 20.01 14.88
CA LYS A 667 -13.91 20.33 15.64
C LYS A 667 -13.17 19.05 16.03
N THR A 668 -11.84 19.11 16.04
CA THR A 668 -10.98 17.98 16.36
C THR A 668 -9.94 18.37 17.41
N PRO A 669 -10.36 18.76 18.64
CA PRO A 669 -9.40 19.02 19.71
C PRO A 669 -8.56 17.78 20.00
N LEU A 670 -7.39 17.92 20.62
CA LEU A 670 -6.45 16.80 20.79
C LEU A 670 -7.07 15.65 21.61
N ASP A 671 -7.89 15.96 22.59
CA ASP A 671 -8.49 15.02 23.54
C ASP A 671 -9.76 14.30 23.02
N THR A 672 -10.24 14.66 21.83
CA THR A 672 -11.48 14.10 21.27
C THR A 672 -11.37 13.88 19.75
N MET A 673 -11.75 12.67 19.31
CA MET A 673 -11.91 12.29 17.92
C MET A 673 -13.40 12.33 17.54
N PRO A 674 -13.76 12.85 16.34
CA PRO A 674 -15.16 12.86 15.91
C PRO A 674 -15.77 11.47 15.81
N VAL A 675 -16.75 11.22 16.68
CA VAL A 675 -17.57 10.02 16.70
C VAL A 675 -19.01 10.44 16.97
N THR A 676 -19.94 9.95 16.16
CA THR A 676 -21.36 10.20 16.36
C THR A 676 -22.14 8.90 16.38
N ARG A 677 -23.21 8.85 17.15
CA ARG A 677 -24.14 7.72 17.19
C ARG A 677 -25.42 8.05 16.43
N THR A 678 -25.99 7.08 15.76
CA THR A 678 -27.35 7.21 15.21
C THR A 678 -28.39 7.34 16.33
N MET A 679 -29.38 8.19 16.11
CA MET A 679 -30.51 8.45 17.01
C MET A 679 -31.82 7.77 16.55
N SER A 680 -31.77 6.97 15.48
CA SER A 680 -32.91 6.15 15.05
C SER A 680 -33.11 4.98 16.03
N ASP A 681 -34.33 4.80 16.57
CA ASP A 681 -34.66 3.76 17.55
C ASP A 681 -34.14 2.37 17.16
N GLU A 682 -33.61 1.65 18.16
CA GLU A 682 -33.03 0.30 18.07
C GLU A 682 -34.04 -0.79 17.63
N THR A 683 -35.26 -0.44 17.23
CA THR A 683 -36.38 -1.36 16.94
C THR A 683 -36.87 -1.41 15.50
N ASN A 684 -36.24 -0.72 14.54
CA ASN A 684 -36.74 -0.69 13.14
C ASN A 684 -35.67 -0.98 12.07
N ARG A 685 -34.85 -2.01 12.27
CA ARG A 685 -33.96 -2.54 11.21
C ARG A 685 -34.04 -4.05 11.09
N VAL A 686 -35.24 -4.54 10.83
CA VAL A 686 -35.50 -5.69 9.95
C VAL A 686 -36.77 -5.34 9.17
N ALA A 687 -36.63 -5.06 7.89
CA ALA A 687 -37.70 -5.08 6.90
C ALA A 687 -36.97 -5.51 5.61
N GLU A 688 -37.08 -6.74 5.09
CA GLU A 688 -38.32 -7.42 4.70
C GLU A 688 -39.38 -6.42 4.25
N SER A 689 -39.39 -6.14 2.95
CA SER A 689 -40.62 -5.74 2.28
C SER A 689 -40.63 -6.30 0.87
N ASP A 690 -41.51 -7.27 0.72
CA ASP A 690 -42.11 -7.78 -0.49
C ASP A 690 -42.40 -6.73 -1.56
N SER A 691 -42.35 -7.24 -2.79
CA SER A 691 -42.87 -6.66 -4.02
C SER A 691 -44.20 -5.91 -3.84
N THR A 692 -44.31 -4.73 -4.43
CA THR A 692 -45.52 -4.37 -5.19
C THR A 692 -45.24 -3.28 -6.22
N ASN A 693 -45.78 -3.54 -7.40
CA ASN A 693 -45.78 -2.77 -8.63
C ASN A 693 -46.28 -1.32 -8.43
N THR A 694 -45.63 -0.35 -9.05
CA THR A 694 -46.35 0.77 -9.68
C THR A 694 -45.58 1.36 -10.84
N GLN A 695 -46.20 1.33 -12.01
CA GLN A 695 -45.75 1.99 -13.23
C GLN A 695 -45.84 3.52 -13.09
N GLY A 696 -44.84 4.22 -13.62
CA GLY A 696 -44.90 5.65 -13.88
C GLY A 696 -44.00 6.02 -15.06
N GLN A 697 -44.62 6.29 -16.20
CA GLN A 697 -43.97 6.79 -17.42
C GLN A 697 -43.46 8.23 -17.23
N GLY A 698 -42.32 8.55 -17.87
CA GLY A 698 -42.18 9.84 -18.56
C GLY A 698 -41.01 10.73 -18.16
N GLN A 699 -40.03 10.75 -19.07
CA GLN A 699 -39.43 11.93 -19.73
C GLN A 699 -37.93 12.17 -19.57
N SER A 700 -37.28 11.93 -20.71
CA SER A 700 -36.05 12.53 -21.22
C SER A 700 -35.94 14.03 -20.96
N ARG A 701 -34.80 14.45 -20.37
CA ARG A 701 -33.98 15.63 -20.77
C ARG A 701 -32.86 15.87 -19.75
N SER A 702 -31.60 15.70 -20.16
CA SER A 702 -30.44 16.47 -19.65
C SER A 702 -29.13 15.86 -20.19
N ARG A 703 -28.78 16.15 -21.45
CA ARG A 703 -27.49 15.78 -22.06
C ARG A 703 -26.53 16.97 -22.20
N GLY A 704 -26.77 18.06 -21.46
CA GLY A 704 -26.06 19.34 -21.63
C GLY A 704 -25.31 19.87 -20.40
N ARG A 705 -25.24 19.15 -19.27
CA ARG A 705 -24.64 19.68 -18.01
C ARG A 705 -23.27 19.11 -17.64
N ILE A 706 -22.77 18.10 -18.35
CA ILE A 706 -21.52 17.40 -17.97
C ILE A 706 -20.27 18.12 -18.51
N ALA A 707 -20.37 18.80 -19.65
CA ALA A 707 -19.25 19.55 -20.22
C ALA A 707 -18.86 20.76 -19.35
N ASP A 708 -19.85 21.44 -18.76
CA ASP A 708 -19.63 22.64 -17.94
C ASP A 708 -19.02 22.30 -16.57
N SER A 709 -19.32 21.12 -15.99
CA SER A 709 -18.80 20.72 -14.68
C SER A 709 -17.33 20.26 -14.71
N VAL A 710 -16.87 19.75 -15.84
CA VAL A 710 -15.46 19.36 -16.02
C VAL A 710 -14.58 20.60 -16.21
N GLN A 711 -15.10 21.62 -16.90
CA GLN A 711 -14.40 22.89 -17.11
C GLN A 711 -14.32 23.73 -15.84
N ALA A 712 -15.35 23.67 -14.98
CA ALA A 712 -15.36 24.32 -13.67
C ALA A 712 -14.36 23.67 -12.68
N ARG A 713 -14.27 22.33 -12.62
CA ARG A 713 -13.30 21.62 -11.77
C ARG A 713 -11.85 21.80 -12.21
N ALA A 714 -11.60 21.94 -13.52
CA ALA A 714 -10.27 22.26 -14.03
C ALA A 714 -9.82 23.68 -13.62
N GLN A 715 -10.76 24.64 -13.55
CA GLN A 715 -10.49 26.00 -13.08
C GLN A 715 -10.26 26.08 -11.56
N GLU A 716 -10.89 25.21 -10.77
CA GLU A 716 -10.71 25.14 -9.32
C GLU A 716 -9.34 24.58 -8.92
N VAL A 717 -8.88 23.50 -9.57
CA VAL A 717 -7.54 22.92 -9.34
C VAL A 717 -6.44 23.89 -9.79
N LEU A 718 -6.66 24.63 -10.88
CA LEU A 718 -5.76 25.71 -11.30
C LEU A 718 -5.68 26.87 -10.30
N LYS A 719 -6.71 27.06 -9.46
CA LYS A 719 -6.78 28.14 -8.47
C LYS A 719 -6.10 27.74 -7.15
N GLU A 720 -6.24 26.48 -6.72
CA GLU A 720 -5.52 25.93 -5.56
C GLU A 720 -4.00 25.88 -5.80
N ASP A 721 -3.57 25.47 -7.01
CA ASP A 721 -2.15 25.50 -7.39
C ASP A 721 -1.62 26.94 -7.60
N TYR A 722 -2.50 27.90 -7.97
CA TYR A 722 -2.15 29.32 -8.05
C TYR A 722 -1.86 29.93 -6.68
N ASP A 723 -2.63 29.58 -5.64
CA ASP A 723 -2.44 30.12 -4.29
C ASP A 723 -1.17 29.56 -3.62
N HIS A 724 -0.83 28.28 -3.86
CA HIS A 724 0.46 27.71 -3.47
C HIS A 724 1.64 28.26 -4.29
N ALA A 725 1.45 28.53 -5.59
CA ALA A 725 2.45 29.20 -6.41
C ALA A 725 2.68 30.66 -5.99
N SER A 726 1.63 31.38 -5.54
CA SER A 726 1.70 32.79 -5.15
C SER A 726 2.47 33.02 -3.84
N THR A 727 2.32 32.12 -2.87
CA THR A 727 3.09 32.14 -1.60
C THR A 727 4.56 31.80 -1.83
N LEU A 728 4.85 30.82 -2.70
CA LEU A 728 6.22 30.52 -3.16
C LEU A 728 6.86 31.67 -3.95
N LEU A 729 6.08 32.40 -4.77
CA LEU A 729 6.55 33.59 -5.50
C LEU A 729 6.91 34.75 -4.56
N GLY A 730 6.15 34.92 -3.46
CA GLY A 730 6.41 35.93 -2.43
C GLY A 730 7.73 35.72 -1.68
N ASP A 731 8.02 34.48 -1.29
CA ASP A 731 9.28 34.12 -0.62
C ASP A 731 10.47 34.07 -1.59
N ALA A 732 10.23 33.65 -2.84
CA ALA A 732 11.24 33.67 -3.89
C ALA A 732 11.74 35.09 -4.20
N ALA A 733 10.85 36.08 -4.25
CA ALA A 733 11.19 37.48 -4.51
C ALA A 733 12.00 38.15 -3.37
N LYS A 734 11.81 37.72 -2.12
CA LYS A 734 12.53 38.26 -0.95
C LYS A 734 13.93 37.69 -0.77
N SER A 735 14.17 36.44 -1.19
CA SER A 735 15.43 35.72 -1.01
C SER A 735 16.66 36.34 -1.70
N ARG A 736 16.46 37.18 -2.73
CA ARG A 736 17.50 37.66 -3.67
C ARG A 736 18.33 36.56 -4.34
N ALA A 737 18.01 35.28 -4.14
CA ALA A 737 18.75 34.14 -4.66
C ALA A 737 18.65 34.06 -6.20
N TYR A 738 17.55 34.56 -6.78
CA TYR A 738 17.33 34.69 -8.21
C TYR A 738 18.35 35.62 -8.92
N LEU A 739 19.10 36.45 -8.18
CA LEU A 739 20.16 37.29 -8.75
C LEU A 739 21.45 36.52 -9.05
N TYR A 740 21.68 35.38 -8.39
CA TYR A 740 22.95 34.66 -8.52
C TYR A 740 23.19 34.03 -9.90
N PRO A 741 22.18 33.48 -10.61
CA PRO A 741 22.34 33.10 -12.01
C PRO A 741 22.83 34.26 -12.89
N LEU A 742 22.28 35.46 -12.70
CA LEU A 742 22.67 36.67 -13.45
C LEU A 742 24.07 37.17 -13.07
N LYS A 743 24.40 37.16 -11.77
CA LYS A 743 25.76 37.44 -11.28
C LYS A 743 26.77 36.43 -11.84
N GLY A 744 26.37 35.17 -11.97
CA GLY A 744 27.17 34.12 -12.57
C GLY A 744 27.55 34.42 -14.01
N ILE A 745 26.61 34.94 -14.82
CA ILE A 745 26.88 35.39 -16.20
C ILE A 745 27.93 36.50 -16.21
N LEU A 746 27.72 37.56 -15.42
CA LEU A 746 28.62 38.72 -15.37
C LEU A 746 30.01 38.33 -14.86
N TYR A 747 30.07 37.50 -13.82
CA TYR A 747 31.32 37.03 -13.23
C TYR A 747 32.08 36.13 -14.22
N PHE A 748 31.39 35.20 -14.87
CA PHE A 748 31.99 34.33 -15.88
C PHE A 748 32.52 35.12 -17.07
N ALA A 749 31.80 36.16 -17.53
CA ALA A 749 32.25 37.01 -18.63
C ALA A 749 33.53 37.81 -18.29
N THR A 750 33.70 38.19 -17.03
CA THR A 750 34.86 39.00 -16.57
C THR A 750 36.05 38.16 -16.11
N HIS A 751 35.87 36.87 -15.83
CA HIS A 751 36.91 35.96 -15.34
C HIS A 751 37.31 34.92 -16.40
N ARG A 752 38.18 35.33 -17.33
CA ARG A 752 38.60 34.52 -18.48
C ARG A 752 39.25 33.18 -18.13
N SER A 753 39.84 33.04 -16.95
CA SER A 753 40.40 31.76 -16.49
C SER A 753 39.34 30.66 -16.42
N LEU A 754 38.09 31.00 -16.10
CA LEU A 754 36.97 30.06 -16.01
C LEU A 754 36.46 29.57 -17.38
N TRP A 755 36.93 30.10 -18.50
CA TRP A 755 36.43 29.72 -19.84
C TRP A 755 37.00 28.39 -20.33
N LYS A 756 38.15 27.95 -19.79
CA LYS A 756 38.86 26.75 -20.26
C LYS A 756 38.00 25.46 -20.16
N PRO A 757 37.26 25.20 -19.07
CA PRO A 757 36.33 24.06 -18.99
C PRO A 757 35.19 24.12 -20.03
N LEU A 758 34.64 25.30 -20.30
CA LEU A 758 33.58 25.48 -21.31
C LEU A 758 34.12 25.18 -22.72
N LEU A 759 35.23 25.82 -23.11
CA LEU A 759 35.83 25.71 -24.44
C LEU A 759 36.19 24.26 -24.81
N SER A 760 36.65 23.46 -23.84
CA SER A 760 37.02 22.06 -24.07
C SER A 760 35.84 21.14 -24.40
N ARG A 761 34.60 21.57 -24.15
CA ARG A 761 33.39 20.75 -24.31
C ARG A 761 32.46 21.23 -25.45
N ILE A 762 32.78 22.34 -26.13
CA ILE A 762 31.94 22.90 -27.20
C ILE A 762 31.71 21.90 -28.33
N GLY A 763 32.79 21.28 -28.84
CA GLY A 763 32.70 20.34 -29.96
C GLY A 763 31.79 19.13 -29.69
N PRO A 764 32.03 18.35 -28.61
CA PRO A 764 31.18 17.22 -28.24
C PRO A 764 29.72 17.62 -27.96
N TYR A 765 29.51 18.79 -27.34
CA TYR A 765 28.16 19.28 -27.05
C TYR A 765 27.40 19.69 -28.32
N ALA A 766 28.08 20.35 -29.26
CA ALA A 766 27.49 20.72 -30.55
C ALA A 766 27.07 19.49 -31.35
N LEU A 767 27.92 18.45 -31.38
CA LEU A 767 27.59 17.18 -32.03
C LEU A 767 26.36 16.53 -31.40
N LEU A 768 26.32 16.39 -30.07
CA LEU A 768 25.16 15.85 -29.35
C LEU A 768 23.88 16.64 -29.65
N SER A 769 23.98 17.97 -29.62
CA SER A 769 22.84 18.86 -29.83
C SER A 769 22.24 18.70 -31.23
N VAL A 770 23.10 18.68 -32.25
CA VAL A 770 22.67 18.47 -33.65
C VAL A 770 22.04 17.09 -33.81
N SER A 771 22.63 16.03 -33.23
CA SER A 771 22.09 14.67 -33.32
C SER A 771 20.71 14.54 -32.65
N VAL A 772 20.55 15.06 -31.43
CA VAL A 772 19.27 14.96 -30.70
C VAL A 772 18.20 15.81 -31.37
N VAL A 773 18.48 17.06 -31.73
CA VAL A 773 17.50 17.94 -32.39
C VAL A 773 17.06 17.31 -33.71
N THR A 774 18.00 16.84 -34.54
CA THR A 774 17.67 16.20 -35.82
C THR A 774 16.81 14.95 -35.61
N GLY A 775 17.16 14.09 -34.65
CA GLY A 775 16.37 12.90 -34.33
C GLY A 775 14.96 13.23 -33.86
N MET A 776 14.82 14.20 -32.96
CA MET A 776 13.51 14.63 -32.45
C MET A 776 12.64 15.21 -33.57
N PHE A 777 13.18 16.08 -34.43
CA PHE A 777 12.42 16.58 -35.58
C PHE A 777 12.01 15.48 -36.56
N VAL A 778 12.84 14.44 -36.76
CA VAL A 778 12.50 13.32 -37.64
C VAL A 778 11.40 12.43 -37.06
N PHE A 779 11.46 12.11 -35.77
CA PHE A 779 10.58 11.09 -35.18
C PHE A 779 9.36 11.65 -34.44
N THR A 780 9.45 12.85 -33.86
CA THR A 780 8.39 13.38 -32.98
C THR A 780 7.59 14.51 -33.60
N TYR A 781 8.15 15.25 -34.56
CA TYR A 781 7.46 16.40 -35.16
C TYR A 781 6.11 16.04 -35.78
N VAL A 782 6.04 15.01 -36.64
CA VAL A 782 4.80 14.64 -37.34
C VAL A 782 3.71 14.15 -36.36
N PRO A 783 3.97 13.21 -35.43
CA PRO A 783 3.00 12.83 -34.41
C PRO A 783 2.53 13.99 -33.53
N GLN A 784 3.44 14.86 -33.08
CA GLN A 784 3.10 16.00 -32.22
C GLN A 784 2.33 17.08 -32.97
N PHE A 785 2.68 17.34 -34.23
CA PHE A 785 1.93 18.23 -35.09
C PHE A 785 0.50 17.74 -35.29
N ALA A 786 0.29 16.45 -35.53
CA ALA A 786 -1.04 15.86 -35.69
C ALA A 786 -1.94 16.08 -34.46
N VAL A 787 -1.37 15.98 -33.25
CA VAL A 787 -2.09 16.26 -32.00
C VAL A 787 -2.33 17.76 -31.83
N LEU A 788 -1.31 18.60 -32.02
CA LEU A 788 -1.41 20.04 -31.79
C LEU A 788 -2.30 20.76 -32.82
N VAL A 789 -2.46 20.23 -34.02
CA VAL A 789 -3.43 20.74 -35.01
C VAL A 789 -4.86 20.71 -34.47
N LEU A 790 -5.21 19.71 -33.64
CA LEU A 790 -6.55 19.59 -33.03
C LEU A 790 -6.86 20.73 -32.05
N PHE A 791 -5.83 21.32 -31.43
CA PHE A 791 -5.99 22.33 -30.38
C PHE A 791 -5.59 23.75 -30.83
N ASN A 792 -4.57 23.87 -31.67
CA ASN A 792 -3.95 25.16 -32.05
C ASN A 792 -4.21 25.55 -33.50
N GLY A 793 -4.88 24.70 -34.29
CA GLY A 793 -5.21 24.96 -35.68
C GLY A 793 -3.97 25.36 -36.52
N PRO A 794 -4.02 26.45 -37.30
CA PRO A 794 -2.89 26.88 -38.16
C PRO A 794 -1.60 27.23 -37.40
N LEU A 795 -1.69 27.60 -36.12
CA LEU A 795 -0.53 27.93 -35.29
C LEU A 795 0.23 26.68 -34.82
N ALA A 796 -0.33 25.49 -35.06
CA ALA A 796 0.27 24.21 -34.66
C ALA A 796 1.68 24.01 -35.20
N VAL A 797 2.01 24.56 -36.38
CA VAL A 797 3.37 24.48 -36.96
C VAL A 797 4.38 25.11 -35.99
N PHE A 798 4.11 26.34 -35.55
CA PHE A 798 5.00 27.07 -34.65
C PHE A 798 5.04 26.45 -33.26
N THR A 799 3.89 26.03 -32.71
CA THR A 799 3.87 25.41 -31.38
C THR A 799 4.52 24.04 -31.36
N THR A 800 4.46 23.28 -32.46
CA THR A 800 5.15 21.98 -32.58
C THR A 800 6.66 22.16 -32.67
N VAL A 801 7.14 23.12 -33.48
CA VAL A 801 8.58 23.46 -33.51
C VAL A 801 9.09 23.81 -32.11
N LEU A 802 8.36 24.63 -31.35
CA LEU A 802 8.73 25.01 -29.99
C LEU A 802 8.72 23.80 -29.03
N LEU A 803 7.72 22.93 -29.13
CA LEU A 803 7.62 21.72 -28.33
C LEU A 803 8.80 20.77 -28.58
N VAL A 804 9.08 20.47 -29.84
CA VAL A 804 10.20 19.60 -30.25
C VAL A 804 11.54 20.17 -29.78
N LEU A 805 11.75 21.48 -29.91
CA LEU A 805 12.97 22.15 -29.43
C LEU A 805 13.10 22.09 -27.90
N ASN A 806 12.00 22.23 -27.16
CA ASN A 806 12.00 22.15 -25.70
C ASN A 806 12.31 20.74 -25.19
N GLU A 807 11.68 19.72 -25.77
CA GLU A 807 11.95 18.31 -25.46
C GLU A 807 13.39 17.93 -25.83
N SER A 808 13.86 18.37 -27.00
CA SER A 808 15.25 18.20 -27.43
C SER A 808 16.22 18.82 -26.43
N SER A 809 15.97 20.06 -26.00
CA SER A 809 16.80 20.75 -25.00
C SER A 809 16.83 19.98 -23.68
N THR A 810 15.70 19.41 -23.25
CA THR A 810 15.62 18.60 -22.03
C THR A 810 16.47 17.32 -22.14
N ILE A 811 16.38 16.60 -23.27
CA ILE A 811 17.17 15.39 -23.53
C ILE A 811 18.67 15.73 -23.63
N ILE A 812 19.03 16.80 -24.35
CA ILE A 812 20.40 17.28 -24.47
C ILE A 812 20.95 17.63 -23.10
N ASN A 813 20.20 18.35 -22.26
CA ASN A 813 20.61 18.71 -20.91
C ASN A 813 20.80 17.46 -20.03
N MET A 814 19.92 16.47 -20.13
CA MET A 814 20.04 15.21 -19.38
C MET A 814 21.30 14.43 -19.77
N ILE A 815 21.53 14.22 -21.08
CA ILE A 815 22.66 13.44 -21.59
C ILE A 815 23.97 14.19 -21.38
N SER A 816 24.02 15.48 -21.75
CA SER A 816 25.24 16.28 -21.66
C SER A 816 25.72 16.44 -20.22
N ARG A 817 24.83 16.68 -19.25
CA ARG A 817 25.21 16.80 -17.83
C ARG A 817 25.79 15.52 -17.26
N THR A 818 25.21 14.39 -17.64
CA THR A 818 25.59 13.08 -17.10
C THR A 818 26.90 12.59 -17.71
N TYR A 819 27.13 12.81 -19.00
CA TYR A 819 28.23 12.17 -19.72
C TYR A 819 29.29 13.12 -20.28
N LEU A 820 28.97 14.40 -20.53
CA LEU A 820 29.87 15.33 -21.22
C LEU A 820 30.39 16.47 -20.33
N LEU A 821 29.54 17.01 -19.46
CA LEU A 821 29.79 18.27 -18.76
C LEU A 821 30.15 18.10 -17.28
N GLN A 822 29.94 16.91 -16.69
CA GLN A 822 30.08 16.65 -15.25
C GLN A 822 31.40 17.19 -14.66
N ASP A 823 32.54 16.75 -15.21
CA ASP A 823 33.86 17.15 -14.70
C ASP A 823 34.13 18.64 -14.94
N ALA A 824 33.71 19.16 -16.09
CA ALA A 824 33.91 20.57 -16.44
C ALA A 824 33.06 21.52 -15.59
N ILE A 825 31.84 21.12 -15.21
CA ILE A 825 30.97 21.86 -14.29
C ILE A 825 31.56 21.88 -12.89
N LEU A 826 32.11 20.75 -12.44
CA LEU A 826 32.78 20.62 -11.14
C LEU A 826 34.03 21.52 -11.07
N ASP A 827 34.86 21.48 -12.11
CA ASP A 827 36.02 22.34 -12.28
C ASP A 827 35.65 23.83 -12.24
N THR A 828 34.54 24.19 -12.88
CA THR A 828 34.03 25.57 -12.91
C THR A 828 33.53 26.02 -11.53
N PHE A 829 32.85 25.14 -10.80
CA PHE A 829 32.35 25.42 -9.45
C PHE A 829 33.50 25.62 -8.46
N ASP A 830 34.41 24.64 -8.38
CA ASP A 830 35.57 24.67 -7.48
C ASP A 830 36.52 25.83 -7.84
N GLY A 831 36.76 26.07 -9.13
CA GLY A 831 37.60 27.18 -9.60
C GLY A 831 37.02 28.55 -9.27
N THR A 832 35.69 28.69 -9.26
CA THR A 832 35.02 29.93 -8.82
C THR A 832 35.17 30.16 -7.32
N LEU A 833 35.07 29.11 -6.49
CA LEU A 833 35.32 29.20 -5.05
C LEU A 833 36.77 29.59 -4.74
N VAL A 834 37.75 29.01 -5.44
CA VAL A 834 39.16 29.38 -5.33
C VAL A 834 39.40 30.82 -5.77
N ALA A 835 38.75 31.28 -6.85
CA ALA A 835 38.83 32.68 -7.30
C ALA A 835 38.27 33.67 -6.26
N ARG A 836 37.37 33.23 -5.39
CA ARG A 836 36.79 34.02 -4.28
C ARG A 836 37.53 33.82 -2.94
N GLY A 837 38.69 33.17 -2.93
CA GLY A 837 39.50 32.97 -1.72
C GLY A 837 38.94 31.92 -0.75
N SER A 838 38.06 31.03 -1.22
CA SER A 838 37.47 29.94 -0.43
C SER A 838 38.30 28.63 -0.50
N ASP A 839 39.63 28.74 -0.58
CA ASP A 839 40.56 27.61 -0.75
C ASP A 839 40.37 26.52 0.33
N ASN A 840 40.03 26.92 1.57
CA ASN A 840 39.85 26.01 2.71
C ASN A 840 38.72 24.99 2.49
N ILE A 841 37.58 25.42 1.94
CA ILE A 841 36.42 24.54 1.70
C ILE A 841 36.70 23.59 0.53
N VAL A 842 37.45 24.05 -0.48
CA VAL A 842 37.79 23.24 -1.65
C VAL A 842 38.78 22.11 -1.28
N ARG A 843 39.68 22.34 -0.32
CA ARG A 843 40.65 21.33 0.18
C ARG A 843 39.98 20.09 0.77
N GLU A 844 38.77 20.20 1.29
CA GLU A 844 38.00 19.08 1.86
C GLU A 844 37.60 18.03 0.81
N GLY A 845 37.46 18.42 -0.47
CA GLY A 845 37.02 17.53 -1.54
C GLY A 845 37.94 17.44 -2.75
N ARG A 846 39.04 18.20 -2.78
CA ARG A 846 39.98 18.28 -3.91
C ARG A 846 41.38 18.74 -3.49
N GLN A 847 42.41 18.19 -4.13
CA GLN A 847 43.79 18.65 -3.92
C GLN A 847 44.00 20.03 -4.56
N LEU A 848 44.72 20.93 -3.88
CA LEU A 848 45.12 22.24 -4.43
C LEU A 848 46.63 22.30 -4.65
N GLN A 849 47.05 22.78 -5.83
CA GLN A 849 48.44 22.98 -6.23
C GLN A 849 48.85 24.46 -6.06
N PRO A 850 50.16 24.75 -5.87
CA PRO A 850 50.66 26.13 -5.87
C PRO A 850 50.50 26.79 -7.24
N GLY A 851 49.94 28.00 -7.31
CA GLY A 851 49.76 28.74 -8.55
C GLY A 851 48.97 30.03 -8.35
N SER A 852 49.05 30.98 -9.30
CA SER A 852 48.33 32.25 -9.27
C SER A 852 46.97 32.20 -9.99
N ASP A 853 46.80 31.30 -10.97
CA ASP A 853 45.53 31.10 -11.69
C ASP A 853 44.62 30.11 -10.93
N PRO A 854 43.38 30.50 -10.56
CA PRO A 854 42.43 29.64 -9.85
C PRO A 854 42.21 28.27 -10.51
N MET A 855 42.25 28.20 -11.84
CA MET A 855 42.07 26.93 -12.56
C MET A 855 43.31 26.04 -12.54
N GLN A 856 44.51 26.62 -12.50
CA GLN A 856 45.78 25.87 -12.37
C GLN A 856 45.98 25.32 -10.96
N LYS A 857 45.40 25.99 -9.95
CA LYS A 857 45.41 25.50 -8.57
C LYS A 857 44.61 24.21 -8.38
N LEU A 858 43.71 23.85 -9.29
CA LEU A 858 42.85 22.67 -9.13
C LEU A 858 43.58 21.37 -9.47
N GLY A 859 43.87 20.55 -8.45
CA GLY A 859 44.47 19.21 -8.59
C GLY A 859 43.43 18.09 -8.74
N LYS A 860 43.79 16.86 -8.37
CA LYS A 860 42.91 15.68 -8.48
C LYS A 860 41.70 15.79 -7.54
N VAL A 861 40.53 15.44 -8.06
CA VAL A 861 39.27 15.36 -7.31
C VAL A 861 39.29 14.11 -6.42
N LEU A 862 39.02 14.28 -5.13
CA LEU A 862 39.04 13.17 -4.15
C LEU A 862 37.66 12.53 -3.95
N LYS A 863 36.58 13.29 -4.17
CA LYS A 863 35.19 12.81 -4.13
C LYS A 863 34.39 13.48 -5.25
N SER A 864 33.73 12.68 -6.10
CA SER A 864 32.80 13.17 -7.13
C SER A 864 31.37 13.18 -6.58
N PRO A 865 30.61 14.29 -6.70
CA PRO A 865 29.25 14.40 -6.13
C PRO A 865 28.13 13.84 -7.01
N PHE A 866 28.36 13.60 -8.30
CA PHE A 866 27.25 13.29 -9.20
C PHE A 866 27.03 11.77 -9.29
N GLU A 867 25.84 11.34 -8.87
CA GLU A 867 25.34 10.00 -9.15
C GLU A 867 25.32 9.74 -10.66
N ARG A 868 25.93 8.65 -11.11
CA ARG A 868 25.80 8.22 -12.50
C ARG A 868 24.41 7.63 -12.71
N PHE A 869 23.61 8.31 -13.53
CA PHE A 869 22.33 7.87 -14.09
C PHE A 869 21.29 7.36 -13.08
N SER A 870 20.27 8.17 -12.79
CA SER A 870 19.10 7.76 -11.99
C SER A 870 17.90 7.45 -12.90
N PRO A 871 17.42 6.18 -12.98
CA PRO A 871 16.21 5.81 -13.72
C PRO A 871 14.97 6.63 -13.32
N LYS A 872 14.94 7.14 -12.08
CA LYS A 872 13.87 7.99 -11.55
C LYS A 872 13.71 9.30 -12.33
N ALA A 873 14.78 9.87 -12.87
CA ALA A 873 14.71 11.11 -13.66
C ALA A 873 14.06 10.89 -15.03
N LEU A 874 14.34 9.75 -15.67
CA LEU A 874 13.73 9.35 -16.94
C LEU A 874 12.24 9.03 -16.75
N ILE A 875 11.89 8.28 -15.70
CA ILE A 875 10.50 7.99 -15.33
C ILE A 875 9.72 9.29 -15.08
N ARG A 876 10.30 10.22 -14.34
CA ARG A 876 9.70 11.52 -14.06
C ARG A 876 9.53 12.38 -15.31
N TYR A 877 10.49 12.35 -16.26
CA TYR A 877 10.34 13.02 -17.56
C TYR A 877 9.19 12.42 -18.38
N ILE A 878 9.09 11.08 -18.44
CA ILE A 878 7.99 10.38 -19.13
C ILE A 878 6.64 10.72 -18.49
N MET A 879 6.57 10.81 -17.15
CA MET A 879 5.37 11.22 -16.43
C MET A 879 4.93 12.66 -16.72
N TYR A 880 5.86 13.58 -17.02
CA TYR A 880 5.55 14.97 -17.31
C TYR A 880 5.37 15.28 -18.79
N LEU A 881 5.69 14.33 -19.69
CA LEU A 881 5.51 14.47 -21.12
C LEU A 881 4.07 14.88 -21.51
N PRO A 882 2.99 14.36 -20.88
CA PRO A 882 1.62 14.78 -21.17
C PRO A 882 1.35 16.27 -20.90
N LEU A 883 2.04 16.89 -19.93
CA LEU A 883 1.85 18.30 -19.57
C LEU A 883 2.33 19.24 -20.68
N ASN A 884 3.31 18.84 -21.48
CA ASN A 884 3.86 19.66 -22.56
C ASN A 884 2.89 19.85 -23.74
N PHE A 885 1.80 19.08 -23.81
CA PHE A 885 0.77 19.21 -24.84
C PHE A 885 -0.24 20.33 -24.54
N ILE A 886 -0.18 20.98 -23.36
CA ILE A 886 -1.00 22.13 -23.01
C ILE A 886 -0.21 23.43 -23.32
N PRO A 887 -0.59 24.21 -24.36
CA PRO A 887 0.16 25.40 -24.75
C PRO A 887 0.24 26.44 -23.63
N VAL A 888 1.41 27.04 -23.45
CA VAL A 888 1.71 28.11 -22.45
C VAL A 888 1.63 27.64 -20.99
N VAL A 889 0.51 27.05 -20.55
CA VAL A 889 0.31 26.57 -19.17
C VAL A 889 1.21 25.37 -18.87
N GLY A 890 1.30 24.42 -19.80
CA GLY A 890 2.16 23.24 -19.65
C GLY A 890 3.63 23.58 -19.55
N THR A 891 4.09 24.56 -20.34
CA THR A 891 5.48 25.05 -20.30
C THR A 891 5.78 25.75 -18.98
N VAL A 892 4.88 26.60 -18.48
CA VAL A 892 5.05 27.29 -17.19
C VAL A 892 5.08 26.28 -16.04
N LEU A 893 4.18 25.31 -16.04
CA LEU A 893 4.12 24.28 -15.00
C LEU A 893 5.37 23.38 -15.03
N PHE A 894 5.80 22.99 -16.23
CA PHE A 894 7.04 22.23 -16.43
C PHE A 894 8.27 23.01 -15.90
N VAL A 895 8.37 24.31 -16.21
CA VAL A 895 9.45 25.17 -15.71
C VAL A 895 9.43 25.25 -14.18
N LEU A 896 8.26 25.42 -13.56
CA LEU A 896 8.11 25.51 -12.09
C LEU A 896 8.49 24.19 -11.41
N ILE A 897 8.08 23.06 -11.97
CA ILE A 897 8.40 21.72 -11.43
C ILE A 897 9.91 21.45 -11.55
N GLN A 898 10.52 21.78 -12.70
CA GLN A 898 11.96 21.63 -12.90
C GLN A 898 12.78 22.60 -12.03
N ALA A 899 12.29 23.83 -11.81
CA ALA A 899 12.95 24.84 -10.98
C ALA A 899 13.24 24.34 -9.57
N ARG A 900 12.29 23.69 -8.91
CA ARG A 900 12.47 23.16 -7.55
C ARG A 900 13.56 22.08 -7.50
N GLY A 901 13.52 21.13 -8.42
CA GLY A 901 14.54 20.09 -8.52
C GLY A 901 15.92 20.68 -8.85
N ARG A 902 15.98 21.64 -9.78
CA ARG A 902 17.20 22.32 -10.19
C ARG A 902 17.85 23.08 -9.05
N GLY A 903 17.05 23.82 -8.28
CA GLY A 903 17.50 24.52 -7.09
C GLY A 903 18.22 23.60 -6.12
N GLN A 904 17.59 22.49 -5.75
CA GLN A 904 18.13 21.54 -4.75
C GLN A 904 19.44 20.86 -5.19
N ILE A 905 19.67 20.71 -6.50
CA ILE A 905 20.87 20.09 -7.05
C ILE A 905 22.05 21.08 -7.08
N VAL A 906 21.79 22.39 -7.16
CA VAL A 906 22.82 23.38 -7.48
C VAL A 906 23.92 23.53 -6.42
N HIS A 907 23.59 23.31 -5.14
CA HIS A 907 24.56 23.29 -4.03
C HIS A 907 25.01 21.88 -3.65
N GLY A 908 24.74 20.86 -4.48
CA GLY A 908 25.18 19.48 -4.22
C GLY A 908 26.70 19.39 -3.98
N ARG A 909 27.52 20.08 -4.80
CA ARG A 909 28.97 20.15 -4.60
C ARG A 909 29.35 20.88 -3.31
N TYR A 910 28.66 21.98 -2.98
CA TYR A 910 28.91 22.73 -1.74
C TYR A 910 28.62 21.89 -0.49
N PHE A 911 27.48 21.20 -0.40
CA PHE A 911 27.16 20.32 0.73
C PHE A 911 28.16 19.16 0.88
N GLN A 912 28.66 18.65 -0.25
CA GLN A 912 29.73 17.65 -0.24
C GLN A 912 31.04 18.20 0.31
N LEU A 913 31.45 19.40 -0.12
CA LEU A 913 32.66 20.06 0.41
C LEU A 913 32.54 20.36 1.91
N LYS A 914 31.32 20.57 2.42
CA LYS A 914 31.02 20.73 3.85
C LYS A 914 30.89 19.40 4.62
N GLN A 915 31.02 18.25 3.93
CA GLN A 915 30.83 16.91 4.49
C GLN A 915 29.49 16.70 5.21
N TRP A 916 28.42 17.34 4.74
CA TRP A 916 27.09 17.19 5.35
C TRP A 916 26.50 15.81 5.09
N SER A 917 25.83 15.26 6.10
CA SER A 917 25.01 14.05 5.96
C SER A 917 23.74 14.32 5.14
N GLU A 918 23.14 13.27 4.58
CA GLU A 918 21.86 13.38 3.86
C GLU A 918 20.72 13.90 4.74
N SER A 919 20.82 13.76 6.07
CA SER A 919 19.86 14.36 7.01
C SER A 919 20.04 15.88 7.08
N GLN A 920 21.28 16.35 7.31
CA GLN A 920 21.62 17.77 7.38
C GLN A 920 21.28 18.51 6.08
N ARG A 921 21.58 17.89 4.94
CA ARG A 921 21.20 18.42 3.61
C ARG A 921 19.69 18.58 3.46
N ARG A 922 18.91 17.56 3.85
CA ARG A 922 17.44 17.59 3.76
C ARG A 922 16.85 18.67 4.65
N GLU A 923 17.34 18.80 5.88
CA GLU A 923 16.90 19.83 6.83
C GLU A 923 17.20 21.24 6.30
N TRP A 924 18.41 21.47 5.81
CA TRP A 924 18.80 22.75 5.22
C TRP A 924 17.94 23.12 4.00
N LEU A 925 17.73 22.17 3.08
CA LEU A 925 16.93 22.42 1.88
C LEU A 925 15.45 22.64 2.22
N LYS A 926 14.92 21.98 3.27
CA LYS A 926 13.55 22.20 3.77
C LYS A 926 13.41 23.62 4.31
N LYS A 927 14.36 24.07 5.14
CA LYS A 927 14.38 25.42 5.73
C LYS A 927 14.55 26.54 4.69
N HIS A 928 15.23 26.26 3.58
CA HIS A 928 15.55 27.25 2.55
C HIS A 928 14.84 27.02 1.21
N THR A 929 13.65 26.41 1.23
CA THR A 929 12.92 26.04 0.00
C THR A 929 12.71 27.24 -0.96
N GLY A 930 12.38 28.42 -0.43
CA GLY A 930 12.17 29.65 -1.22
C GLY A 930 13.40 30.08 -2.04
N PRO A 931 14.54 30.42 -1.40
CA PRO A 931 15.78 30.79 -2.09
C PRO A 931 16.23 29.78 -3.16
N TYR A 932 16.19 28.48 -2.84
CA TYR A 932 16.59 27.44 -3.78
C TYR A 932 15.63 27.32 -4.98
N THR A 933 14.33 27.45 -4.75
CA THR A 933 13.33 27.49 -5.83
C THR A 933 13.51 28.73 -6.71
N ALA A 934 13.81 29.89 -6.13
CA ALA A 934 14.04 31.15 -6.87
C ALA A 934 15.28 31.09 -7.76
N PHE A 935 16.39 30.57 -7.24
CA PHE A 935 17.58 30.31 -8.03
C PHE A 935 17.27 29.33 -9.17
N GLY A 936 16.63 28.21 -8.83
CA GLY A 936 16.29 27.15 -9.78
C GLY A 936 15.39 27.63 -10.91
N LEU A 937 14.48 28.56 -10.64
CA LEU A 937 13.57 29.13 -11.63
C LEU A 937 14.33 29.90 -12.72
N VAL A 938 15.19 30.85 -12.32
CA VAL A 938 15.99 31.65 -13.26
C VAL A 938 17.01 30.77 -13.98
N ALA A 939 17.65 29.84 -13.27
CA ALA A 939 18.61 28.92 -13.85
C ALA A 939 17.98 28.03 -14.94
N THR A 940 16.81 27.45 -14.66
CA THR A 940 16.05 26.65 -15.63
C THR A 940 15.63 27.49 -16.83
N ALA A 941 15.10 28.70 -16.62
CA ALA A 941 14.68 29.58 -17.72
C ALA A 941 15.83 29.93 -18.68
N LEU A 942 17.03 30.21 -18.14
CA LEU A 942 18.22 30.46 -18.95
C LEU A 942 18.68 29.20 -19.71
N GLU A 943 18.62 28.03 -19.07
CA GLU A 943 19.03 26.75 -19.67
C GLU A 943 18.02 26.20 -20.68
N LEU A 944 16.82 26.77 -20.78
CA LEU A 944 15.84 26.43 -21.81
C LEU A 944 16.13 27.11 -23.15
N ILE A 945 16.99 28.13 -23.17
CA ILE A 945 17.38 28.82 -24.41
C ILE A 945 18.17 27.84 -25.28
N PRO A 946 17.62 27.40 -26.43
CA PRO A 946 18.28 26.43 -27.30
C PRO A 946 19.66 26.94 -27.73
N PHE A 947 20.62 26.02 -27.86
CA PHE A 947 22.02 26.29 -28.25
C PHE A 947 22.84 27.12 -27.25
N ALA A 948 22.21 27.92 -26.38
CA ALA A 948 22.87 28.66 -25.31
C ALA A 948 22.85 27.92 -23.95
N SER A 949 22.08 26.84 -23.84
CA SER A 949 21.89 26.08 -22.60
C SER A 949 23.19 25.56 -21.96
N MET A 950 24.18 25.18 -22.77
CA MET A 950 25.52 24.83 -22.27
C MET A 950 26.19 26.04 -21.63
N PHE A 951 26.23 27.19 -22.32
CA PHE A 951 26.80 28.41 -21.75
C PHE A 951 26.13 28.76 -20.42
N PHE A 952 24.79 28.74 -20.38
CA PHE A 952 24.05 29.02 -19.16
C PHE A 952 24.25 27.99 -18.05
N THR A 953 24.52 26.74 -18.40
CA THR A 953 24.91 25.71 -17.43
C THR A 953 26.21 26.07 -16.70
N PHE A 954 27.21 26.55 -17.41
CA PHE A 954 28.48 26.98 -16.81
C PHE A 954 28.28 28.25 -15.98
N THR A 955 27.57 29.25 -16.50
CA THR A 955 27.31 30.49 -15.75
C THR A 955 26.45 30.26 -14.51
N ASN A 956 25.49 29.32 -14.56
CA ASN A 956 24.69 28.95 -13.39
C ASN A 956 25.54 28.24 -12.34
N SER A 957 26.50 27.41 -12.75
CA SER A 957 27.48 26.79 -11.84
C SER A 957 28.32 27.86 -11.13
N VAL A 958 28.79 28.87 -11.87
CA VAL A 958 29.49 30.04 -11.29
C VAL A 958 28.57 30.79 -10.32
N GLY A 959 27.32 31.05 -10.71
CA GLY A 959 26.33 31.71 -9.86
C GLY A 959 26.10 30.97 -8.54
N ALA A 960 26.01 29.65 -8.59
CA ALA A 960 25.89 28.80 -7.42
C ALA A 960 27.14 28.82 -6.53
N ALA A 961 28.34 28.77 -7.12
CA ALA A 961 29.58 28.89 -6.37
C ALA A 961 29.72 30.28 -5.70
N LEU A 962 29.32 31.35 -6.39
CA LEU A 962 29.25 32.70 -5.80
C LEU A 962 28.25 32.76 -4.63
N TRP A 963 27.13 32.06 -4.75
CA TRP A 963 26.14 31.98 -3.67
C TRP A 963 26.68 31.22 -2.47
N ALA A 964 27.32 30.07 -2.69
CA ALA A 964 28.00 29.31 -1.65
C ALA A 964 29.11 30.13 -0.94
N ALA A 965 29.95 30.86 -1.68
CA ALA A 965 30.97 31.73 -1.11
C ALA A 965 30.36 32.89 -0.28
N ASP A 966 29.24 33.44 -0.72
CA ASP A 966 28.53 34.49 0.02
C ASP A 966 27.86 33.94 1.30
N ILE A 967 27.35 32.70 1.29
CA ILE A 967 26.82 32.02 2.49
C ILE A 967 27.93 31.83 3.54
N GLU A 968 29.12 31.41 3.11
CA GLU A 968 30.26 31.19 4.02
C GLU A 968 30.84 32.49 4.60
N SER A 969 30.83 33.57 3.82
CA SER A 969 31.39 34.86 4.27
C SER A 969 30.43 35.69 5.12
N LYS A 970 29.11 35.51 5.00
CA LYS A 970 28.08 36.32 5.70
C LYS A 970 27.26 35.57 6.75
N GLY A 971 27.54 34.28 6.97
CA GLY A 971 26.68 33.39 7.75
C GLY A 971 25.31 33.17 7.08
N THR A 972 24.44 32.36 7.68
CA THR A 972 23.11 31.99 7.12
C THR A 972 22.15 33.16 6.92
N SER A 973 22.54 34.39 7.28
CA SER A 973 21.76 35.63 7.14
C SER A 973 21.25 35.92 5.71
N MET A 974 21.90 35.35 4.69
CA MET A 974 21.49 35.47 3.28
C MET A 974 20.37 34.50 2.87
N THR A 975 20.01 33.55 3.74
CA THR A 975 18.96 32.56 3.50
C THR A 975 17.75 32.72 4.44
N ASP A 976 17.85 33.59 5.45
CA ASP A 976 16.74 33.92 6.36
C ASP A 976 15.67 34.76 5.64
N SER A 977 14.45 34.23 5.55
CA SER A 977 13.28 35.02 5.22
C SER A 977 13.12 36.08 6.31
N THR A 978 13.10 37.36 5.95
CA THR A 978 12.90 38.44 6.91
C THR A 978 11.44 38.40 7.39
N ALA A 979 11.17 37.58 8.40
CA ALA A 979 9.92 37.59 9.16
C ALA A 979 10.01 38.65 10.27
N PRO A 980 8.92 39.36 10.59
CA PRO A 980 8.94 40.56 11.45
C PRO A 980 9.27 40.29 12.92
N THR A 981 9.25 39.03 13.33
CA THR A 981 9.34 38.58 14.71
C THR A 981 10.69 38.89 15.37
N LEU A 982 11.79 38.95 14.62
CA LEU A 982 13.11 39.29 15.17
C LEU A 982 13.24 40.77 15.61
N ARG A 983 12.40 41.67 15.10
CA ARG A 983 12.40 43.09 15.51
C ARG A 983 11.59 43.34 16.78
N GLU A 984 10.58 42.50 17.07
CA GLU A 984 9.83 42.54 18.33
C GLU A 984 10.60 41.90 19.48
N THR A 985 11.36 40.83 19.23
CA THR A 985 12.21 40.22 20.26
C THR A 985 13.40 41.12 20.61
N ALA A 986 13.91 41.92 19.66
CA ALA A 986 14.95 42.91 19.93
C ALA A 986 14.43 44.15 20.69
N LYS A 987 13.17 44.56 20.47
CA LYS A 987 12.54 45.69 21.19
C LYS A 987 11.99 45.35 22.57
N LYS A 988 11.85 44.06 22.90
CA LYS A 988 11.53 43.59 24.27
C LYS A 988 12.78 43.33 25.12
N ALA A 989 13.97 43.50 24.54
CA ALA A 989 15.26 43.34 25.19
C ALA A 989 16.02 44.67 25.33
N GLU A 990 15.39 45.81 24.98
CA GLU A 990 15.69 47.16 25.47
C GLU A 990 14.58 47.57 26.44
#